data_AF-A0A7V8RJI8-F1
#
_entry.id   AF-A0A7V8RJI8-F1
#
_cell.length_a   1.000
_cell.length_b   1.000
_cell.length_c   1.000
_cell.angle_alpha   90.00
_cell.angle_beta   90.00
_cell.angle_gamma   90.00
#
_symmetry.space_group_name_H-M   'P 1'
#
loop_
_entity.id
_entity.type
_entity.pdbx_description
1 polymer ?
#
loop_
_entity_poly.entity_id
_entity_poly.type
_entity_poly.pdbx_seq_one_letter_code
_entity_poly.pdbx_strand_id
1 'polypeptide(L)'
;MSRSFADLLPKPSEDESLANLAPLSQASDLLLLLTRWVERGWLRALDKAFVAFLHELEPNDDPLVLLAAALTSHQLGHGHVCLDLFETLSEPDFALSLPPEGDVQTGATLLPSQILQALDAAHWCKVLASSRLVALAVDMTEEAQQRPLVLSGKRLYLRRYWAYERRIDEALRQRLADHGAAPDDLRERLAGLFGVASATGPIDWQKLACALATRSAFSIVTGGPGTGKTTTVVRLLALLQAPAVEAGKPLRIRLAAPTGKAAARLTESISQQVRTLDVTDGVRERIPCDVTTVHRLLGSRPGTRHFRHHRGNRLPLDVLVVDEASMIDLEMMANLLDALPPHARLVLLGDKDQLASVEAGAVLGDLCRDAEEGWYSPQTLAWLESVSGENLAASDLKQDLEGAHPLAQQVVMLRHSRRFGEGSGIGQLARSVNQQQPEKARQLLRGGQYADLFSLALKSEHDGVLERFLLDGQADGPQGYRHYLNLLRQRRPDISRPLEDSCWTDWARDVLAAFDEFQLLCAVRKGPWGVEGLNQRITAALLKARLIDNDHLWYEGRPVLMTRNDYGLGLMNGDIGIALKLPEREGPEAGRQVLRVAFPRNDGQGGVRFVLPSRLNDVETVYAMTVHKSQGSEFTHTALILPDALNPVLTKELVYTAITRGKQWFSLIEPRAGVFEEAVRRKVKRLSGLMLEWEQSG
;
A
#
# COMPACT_ATOMS: atom_id res chain seq x y z
N MET A 1 -23.40 -46.94 23.89
CA MET A 1 -24.00 -45.59 23.90
C MET A 1 -23.00 -44.65 23.25
N SER A 2 -23.27 -44.22 22.01
CA SER A 2 -22.40 -43.31 21.26
C SER A 2 -22.64 -41.87 21.70
N ARG A 3 -21.58 -41.18 22.13
CA ARG A 3 -21.63 -39.71 22.26
C ARG A 3 -21.57 -39.10 20.87
N SER A 4 -22.45 -38.16 20.57
CA SER A 4 -22.50 -37.50 19.25
C SER A 4 -21.60 -36.26 19.25
N PHE A 5 -21.16 -35.81 18.08
CA PHE A 5 -20.34 -34.59 17.92
C PHE A 5 -21.03 -33.32 18.46
N ALA A 6 -22.36 -33.34 18.62
CA ALA A 6 -23.11 -32.26 19.26
C ALA A 6 -22.85 -32.14 20.78
N ASP A 7 -22.36 -33.21 21.44
CA ASP A 7 -22.01 -33.20 22.87
C ASP A 7 -20.62 -32.58 23.14
N LEU A 8 -19.88 -32.23 22.08
CA LEU A 8 -18.58 -31.54 22.14
C LEU A 8 -18.68 -30.04 21.84
N LEU A 9 -19.88 -29.53 21.54
CA LEU A 9 -20.11 -28.09 21.45
C LEU A 9 -20.37 -27.53 22.86
N PRO A 10 -19.74 -26.40 23.24
CA PRO A 10 -20.01 -25.78 24.53
C PRO A 10 -21.49 -25.43 24.65
N LYS A 11 -22.14 -25.91 25.71
CA LYS A 11 -23.53 -25.53 26.05
C LYS A 11 -23.54 -24.07 26.53
N PRO A 12 -24.57 -23.27 26.20
CA PRO A 12 -24.70 -21.87 26.61
C PRO A 12 -25.16 -21.74 28.08
N SER A 13 -24.36 -22.24 29.03
CA SER A 13 -24.66 -22.20 30.46
C SER A 13 -23.57 -21.50 31.29
N GLU A 14 -22.87 -20.50 30.75
CA GLU A 14 -21.78 -19.78 31.44
C GLU A 14 -22.00 -18.26 31.61
N ASP A 15 -23.22 -17.75 31.47
CA ASP A 15 -23.49 -16.31 31.64
C ASP A 15 -23.27 -15.82 33.09
N GLU A 16 -23.39 -16.67 34.11
CA GLU A 16 -23.07 -16.32 35.53
C GLU A 16 -21.55 -16.30 35.83
N SER A 17 -20.72 -16.95 35.00
CA SER A 17 -19.26 -17.04 35.22
C SER A 17 -18.52 -15.75 34.88
N LEU A 18 -19.03 -14.95 33.94
CA LEU A 18 -18.34 -13.77 33.42
C LEU A 18 -18.40 -12.56 34.37
N ALA A 19 -19.46 -12.45 35.17
CA ALA A 19 -19.62 -11.37 36.15
C ALA A 19 -18.65 -11.46 37.34
N ASN A 20 -18.07 -12.64 37.58
CA ASN A 20 -17.17 -12.92 38.71
C ASN A 20 -15.68 -12.88 38.35
N LEU A 21 -15.32 -12.70 37.07
CA LEU A 21 -13.92 -12.61 36.67
C LEU A 21 -13.30 -11.29 37.15
N ALA A 22 -12.10 -11.36 37.71
CA ALA A 22 -11.31 -10.20 38.09
C ALA A 22 -10.05 -10.08 37.21
N PRO A 23 -10.18 -9.86 35.88
CA PRO A 23 -9.06 -9.95 34.94
C PRO A 23 -7.98 -8.88 35.15
N LEU A 24 -8.29 -7.79 35.88
CA LEU A 24 -7.30 -6.76 36.23
C LEU A 24 -6.49 -7.12 37.49
N SER A 25 -6.95 -8.08 38.28
CA SER A 25 -6.33 -8.46 39.56
C SER A 25 -5.76 -9.87 39.57
N GLN A 26 -6.23 -10.76 38.68
CA GLN A 26 -5.78 -12.15 38.59
C GLN A 26 -5.40 -12.52 37.14
N ALA A 27 -4.16 -13.00 36.96
CA ALA A 27 -3.65 -13.38 35.65
C ALA A 27 -4.39 -14.59 35.03
N SER A 28 -4.86 -15.54 35.85
CA SER A 28 -5.65 -16.69 35.39
C SER A 28 -6.97 -16.26 34.75
N ASP A 29 -7.65 -15.29 35.36
CA ASP A 29 -8.92 -14.75 34.89
C ASP A 29 -8.71 -13.96 33.59
N LEU A 30 -7.61 -13.22 33.50
CA LEU A 30 -7.22 -12.54 32.26
C LEU A 30 -6.98 -13.53 31.13
N LEU A 31 -6.20 -14.60 31.36
CA LEU A 31 -5.93 -15.61 30.32
C LEU A 31 -7.21 -16.34 29.86
N LEU A 32 -8.17 -16.56 30.76
CA LEU A 32 -9.48 -17.09 30.41
C LEU A 32 -10.27 -16.11 29.54
N LEU A 33 -10.29 -14.83 29.89
CA LEU A 33 -10.91 -13.77 29.09
C LEU A 33 -10.29 -13.69 27.69
N LEU A 34 -8.96 -13.68 27.57
CA LEU A 34 -8.27 -13.67 26.28
C LEU A 34 -8.64 -14.89 25.44
N THR A 35 -8.87 -16.05 26.07
CA THR A 35 -9.35 -17.26 25.38
C THR A 35 -10.73 -17.03 24.77
N ARG A 36 -11.65 -16.41 25.51
CA ARG A 36 -12.99 -16.05 25.01
C ARG A 36 -12.92 -15.05 23.85
N TRP A 37 -12.04 -14.04 23.94
CA TRP A 37 -11.82 -13.10 22.84
C TRP A 37 -11.25 -13.78 21.59
N VAL A 38 -10.36 -14.77 21.74
CA VAL A 38 -9.86 -15.56 20.60
C VAL A 38 -10.95 -16.44 19.99
N GLU A 39 -11.77 -17.11 20.82
CA GLU A 39 -12.90 -17.94 20.35
C GLU A 39 -13.91 -17.14 19.52
N ARG A 40 -14.10 -15.86 19.85
CA ARG A 40 -14.93 -14.91 19.10
C ARG A 40 -14.24 -14.25 17.91
N GLY A 41 -12.94 -14.49 17.72
CA GLY A 41 -12.15 -13.86 16.66
C GLY A 41 -11.81 -12.39 16.90
N TRP A 42 -11.99 -11.86 18.12
CA TRP A 42 -11.62 -10.49 18.50
C TRP A 42 -10.09 -10.37 18.69
N LEU A 43 -9.44 -11.45 19.12
CA LEU A 43 -7.99 -11.57 19.23
C LEU A 43 -7.46 -12.73 18.39
N ARG A 44 -6.20 -12.66 17.97
CA ARG A 44 -5.55 -13.79 17.30
C ARG A 44 -5.00 -14.76 18.34
N ALA A 45 -4.94 -16.04 17.99
CA ALA A 45 -4.30 -17.05 18.83
C ALA A 45 -2.84 -16.70 19.19
N LEU A 46 -2.14 -15.99 18.29
CA LEU A 46 -0.79 -15.49 18.54
C LEU A 46 -0.74 -14.48 19.69
N ASP A 47 -1.71 -13.56 19.77
CA ASP A 47 -1.75 -12.52 20.80
C ASP A 47 -1.87 -13.16 22.20
N LYS A 48 -2.75 -14.17 22.33
CA LYS A 48 -2.86 -14.97 23.56
C LYS A 48 -1.59 -15.74 23.88
N ALA A 49 -1.02 -16.45 22.89
CA ALA A 49 0.18 -17.25 23.12
C ALA A 49 1.38 -16.40 23.57
N PHE A 50 1.52 -15.19 23.00
CA PHE A 50 2.51 -14.21 23.42
C PHE A 50 2.34 -13.81 24.89
N VAL A 51 1.12 -13.51 25.32
CA VAL A 51 0.83 -13.13 26.71
C VAL A 51 1.04 -14.28 27.68
N ALA A 52 0.66 -15.50 27.29
CA ALA A 52 0.92 -16.71 28.09
C ALA A 52 2.43 -16.91 28.30
N PHE A 53 3.24 -16.73 27.26
CA PHE A 53 4.69 -16.80 27.35
C PHE A 53 5.29 -15.70 28.26
N LEU A 54 4.77 -14.47 28.20
CA LEU A 54 5.19 -13.40 29.11
C LEU A 54 4.86 -13.74 30.58
N HIS A 55 3.70 -14.34 30.83
CA HIS A 55 3.31 -14.78 32.17
C HIS A 55 4.18 -15.94 32.68
N GLU A 56 4.63 -16.85 31.81
CA GLU A 56 5.61 -17.89 32.17
C GLU A 56 6.96 -17.30 32.58
N LEU A 57 7.40 -16.21 31.92
CA LEU A 57 8.65 -15.53 32.24
C LEU A 57 8.59 -14.79 33.57
N GLU A 58 7.50 -14.08 33.84
CA GLU A 58 7.29 -13.33 35.09
C GLU A 58 5.90 -13.63 35.67
N PRO A 59 5.73 -14.73 36.44
CA PRO A 59 4.43 -15.17 36.93
C PRO A 59 3.78 -14.24 37.95
N ASN A 60 4.58 -13.41 38.62
CA ASN A 60 4.14 -12.50 39.67
C ASN A 60 3.94 -11.06 39.16
N ASP A 61 4.03 -10.82 37.85
CA ASP A 61 3.83 -9.48 37.30
C ASP A 61 2.35 -9.10 37.29
N ASP A 62 2.09 -7.79 37.23
CA ASP A 62 0.73 -7.25 37.30
C ASP A 62 -0.07 -7.63 36.03
N PRO A 63 -1.31 -8.15 36.15
CA PRO A 63 -2.16 -8.48 35.00
C PRO A 63 -2.37 -7.32 34.01
N LEU A 64 -2.27 -6.07 34.46
CA LEU A 64 -2.32 -4.89 33.59
C LEU A 64 -1.19 -4.85 32.55
N VAL A 65 -0.03 -5.43 32.88
CA VAL A 65 1.10 -5.56 31.96
C VAL A 65 0.75 -6.55 30.85
N LEU A 66 0.17 -7.70 31.24
CA LEU A 66 -0.26 -8.75 30.33
C LEU A 66 -1.39 -8.27 29.40
N LEU A 67 -2.35 -7.50 29.93
CA LEU A 67 -3.42 -6.90 29.13
C LEU A 67 -2.85 -5.89 28.12
N ALA A 68 -1.94 -5.01 28.55
CA ALA A 68 -1.30 -4.05 27.66
C ALA A 68 -0.47 -4.76 26.57
N ALA A 69 0.21 -5.86 26.92
CA ALA A 69 0.95 -6.68 25.97
C ALA A 69 0.01 -7.34 24.93
N ALA A 70 -1.14 -7.86 25.37
CA ALA A 70 -2.17 -8.42 24.49
C ALA A 70 -2.66 -7.40 23.47
N LEU A 71 -3.04 -6.21 23.95
CA LEU A 71 -3.52 -5.12 23.12
C LEU A 71 -2.43 -4.57 22.19
N THR A 72 -1.19 -4.46 22.66
CA THR A 72 -0.06 -4.03 21.83
C THR A 72 0.22 -5.03 20.71
N SER A 73 0.22 -6.33 21.01
CA SER A 73 0.38 -7.38 20.00
C SER A 73 -0.76 -7.36 18.99
N HIS A 74 -2.00 -7.19 19.45
CA HIS A 74 -3.17 -7.13 18.60
C HIS A 74 -3.14 -5.91 17.67
N GLN A 75 -2.91 -4.72 18.22
CA GLN A 75 -2.80 -3.47 17.47
C GLN A 75 -1.72 -3.52 16.40
N LEU A 76 -0.60 -4.19 16.69
CA LEU A 76 0.42 -4.48 15.70
C LEU A 76 -0.10 -5.32 14.53
N GLY A 77 -0.97 -6.29 14.80
CA GLY A 77 -1.68 -7.05 13.78
C GLY A 77 -2.58 -6.23 12.87
N HIS A 78 -3.07 -5.09 13.37
CA HIS A 78 -3.89 -4.13 12.63
C HIS A 78 -3.07 -2.99 12.00
N GLY A 79 -1.73 -3.07 12.12
CA GLY A 79 -0.80 -2.17 11.44
C GLY A 79 -0.30 -0.99 12.29
N HIS A 80 -0.70 -0.88 13.56
CA HIS A 80 -0.14 0.11 14.48
C HIS A 80 1.26 -0.30 14.93
N VAL A 81 2.18 0.64 15.15
CA VAL A 81 3.53 0.30 15.63
C VAL A 81 3.56 0.14 17.15
N CYS A 82 2.66 0.84 17.84
CA CYS A 82 2.53 0.88 19.27
C CYS A 82 1.07 0.98 19.73
N LEU A 83 0.87 0.75 21.02
CA LEU A 83 -0.36 1.06 21.73
C LEU A 83 -0.21 2.43 22.41
N ASP A 84 -1.04 3.41 22.06
CA ASP A 84 -1.18 4.64 22.85
C ASP A 84 -2.16 4.38 23.99
N LEU A 85 -1.67 4.42 25.24
CA LEU A 85 -2.46 4.05 26.41
C LEU A 85 -3.62 5.02 26.66
N PHE A 86 -3.45 6.30 26.33
CA PHE A 86 -4.45 7.33 26.58
C PHE A 86 -5.55 7.28 25.52
N GLU A 87 -5.18 7.13 24.23
CA GLU A 87 -6.17 6.96 23.16
C GLU A 87 -6.97 5.65 23.36
N THR A 88 -6.29 4.58 23.78
CA THR A 88 -6.94 3.29 24.10
C THR A 88 -7.98 3.43 25.21
N LEU A 89 -7.72 4.22 26.25
CA LEU A 89 -8.71 4.46 27.31
C LEU A 89 -9.86 5.38 26.86
N SER A 90 -9.61 6.27 25.90
CA SER A 90 -10.66 7.15 25.33
C SER A 90 -11.60 6.41 24.37
N GLU A 91 -11.09 5.44 23.62
CA GLU A 91 -11.86 4.61 22.67
C GLU A 91 -11.56 3.10 22.87
N PRO A 92 -11.95 2.49 24.01
CA PRO A 92 -11.56 1.11 24.36
C PRO A 92 -11.97 0.04 23.35
N ASP A 93 -13.18 0.16 22.79
CA ASP A 93 -13.70 -0.85 21.87
C ASP A 93 -13.01 -0.79 20.50
N PHE A 94 -12.43 0.37 20.14
CA PHE A 94 -11.60 0.51 18.96
C PHE A 94 -10.27 -0.23 19.11
N ALA A 95 -9.81 -0.46 20.35
CA ALA A 95 -8.55 -1.16 20.61
C ALA A 95 -8.54 -2.62 20.12
N LEU A 96 -9.72 -3.24 20.00
CA LEU A 96 -9.93 -4.57 19.42
C LEU A 96 -10.67 -4.51 18.06
N SER A 97 -10.75 -3.33 17.42
CA SER A 97 -11.45 -3.12 16.15
C SER A 97 -12.91 -3.63 16.14
N LEU A 98 -13.64 -3.48 17.26
CA LEU A 98 -14.99 -4.03 17.39
C LEU A 98 -16.04 -3.24 16.59
N PRO A 99 -17.06 -3.90 16.01
CA PRO A 99 -17.20 -5.35 15.91
C PRO A 99 -16.27 -5.94 14.81
N PRO A 100 -15.69 -7.14 15.01
CA PRO A 100 -14.85 -7.79 14.00
C PRO A 100 -15.66 -8.24 12.78
N GLU A 101 -14.97 -8.46 11.66
CA GLU A 101 -15.58 -8.96 10.42
C GLU A 101 -16.33 -10.29 10.65
N GLY A 102 -17.66 -10.26 10.48
CA GLY A 102 -18.49 -11.47 10.51
C GLY A 102 -18.91 -11.95 11.90
N ASP A 103 -18.86 -11.11 12.93
CA ASP A 103 -19.45 -11.44 14.23
C ASP A 103 -20.99 -11.45 14.13
N VAL A 104 -21.58 -12.64 14.22
CA VAL A 104 -23.03 -12.88 14.17
C VAL A 104 -23.53 -13.48 15.49
N GLN A 105 -22.68 -13.57 16.54
CA GLN A 105 -23.03 -14.35 17.72
C GLN A 105 -23.60 -13.51 18.88
N THR A 106 -24.76 -13.94 19.37
CA THR A 106 -25.41 -13.50 20.60
C THR A 106 -24.83 -14.26 21.81
N GLY A 107 -24.20 -13.54 22.76
CA GLY A 107 -23.80 -14.08 24.07
C GLY A 107 -23.08 -13.03 24.93
N ALA A 108 -23.24 -13.05 26.26
CA ALA A 108 -22.57 -12.10 27.15
C ALA A 108 -21.03 -12.28 27.12
N THR A 109 -20.27 -11.18 27.13
CA THR A 109 -18.81 -11.17 27.32
C THR A 109 -18.40 -9.77 27.76
N LEU A 110 -17.36 -9.70 28.59
CA LEU A 110 -16.78 -8.44 29.02
C LEU A 110 -16.12 -7.73 27.84
N LEU A 111 -16.64 -6.54 27.52
CA LEU A 111 -16.10 -5.66 26.50
C LEU A 111 -14.83 -4.96 27.02
N PRO A 112 -13.88 -4.59 26.12
CA PRO A 112 -12.77 -3.71 26.49
C PRO A 112 -13.24 -2.44 27.19
N SER A 113 -14.32 -1.80 26.72
CA SER A 113 -14.92 -0.65 27.38
C SER A 113 -15.33 -0.90 28.82
N GLN A 114 -15.84 -2.08 29.16
CA GLN A 114 -16.25 -2.42 30.53
C GLN A 114 -15.05 -2.65 31.45
N ILE A 115 -13.97 -3.22 30.92
CA ILE A 115 -12.76 -3.53 31.69
C ILE A 115 -11.92 -2.27 31.90
N LEU A 116 -11.77 -1.46 30.85
CA LEU A 116 -10.88 -0.30 30.84
C LEU A 116 -11.52 0.95 31.45
N GLN A 117 -12.84 0.99 31.66
CA GLN A 117 -13.56 2.16 32.21
C GLN A 117 -13.02 2.64 33.56
N ALA A 118 -12.56 1.72 34.41
CA ALA A 118 -12.09 2.03 35.75
C ALA A 118 -10.57 2.33 35.82
N LEU A 119 -9.86 2.24 34.70
CA LEU A 119 -8.41 2.40 34.65
C LEU A 119 -8.01 3.85 34.41
N ASP A 120 -7.11 4.34 35.25
CA ASP A 120 -6.43 5.61 35.03
C ASP A 120 -5.16 5.42 34.18
N ALA A 121 -4.96 6.30 33.20
CA ALA A 121 -3.84 6.22 32.26
C ALA A 121 -2.48 6.38 32.95
N ALA A 122 -2.38 7.28 33.92
CA ALA A 122 -1.13 7.54 34.64
C ALA A 122 -0.79 6.36 35.58
N HIS A 123 -1.81 5.79 36.22
CA HIS A 123 -1.66 4.54 36.97
C HIS A 123 -1.16 3.40 36.07
N TRP A 124 -1.76 3.22 34.88
CA TRP A 124 -1.34 2.16 33.96
C TRP A 124 0.11 2.33 33.52
N CYS A 125 0.52 3.55 33.17
CA CYS A 125 1.92 3.85 32.85
C CYS A 125 2.87 3.52 34.01
N LYS A 126 2.47 3.82 35.25
CA LYS A 126 3.28 3.53 36.44
C LYS A 126 3.45 2.04 36.67
N VAL A 127 2.38 1.26 36.54
CA VAL A 127 2.42 -0.21 36.66
C VAL A 127 3.35 -0.79 35.60
N LEU A 128 3.19 -0.38 34.34
CA LEU A 128 4.06 -0.79 33.24
C LEU A 128 5.52 -0.42 33.51
N ALA A 129 5.81 0.79 33.99
CA ALA A 129 7.16 1.23 34.30
C ALA A 129 7.85 0.41 35.41
N SER A 130 7.07 -0.18 36.33
CA SER A 130 7.60 -1.01 37.43
C SER A 130 7.84 -2.48 37.07
N SER A 131 7.32 -2.93 35.92
CA SER A 131 7.44 -4.32 35.46
C SER A 131 8.86 -4.66 34.99
N ARG A 132 9.25 -5.93 35.19
CA ARG A 132 10.50 -6.49 34.64
C ARG A 132 10.42 -6.82 33.16
N LEU A 133 9.21 -6.92 32.61
CA LEU A 133 8.96 -7.19 31.18
C LEU A 133 9.03 -5.92 30.32
N VAL A 134 8.96 -4.74 30.94
CA VAL A 134 8.90 -3.44 30.27
C VAL A 134 10.16 -2.65 30.58
N ALA A 135 10.86 -2.13 29.57
CA ALA A 135 11.87 -1.10 29.80
C ALA A 135 11.33 0.28 29.49
N LEU A 136 11.80 1.28 30.23
CA LEU A 136 11.61 2.68 29.87
C LEU A 136 12.51 3.00 28.66
N ALA A 137 12.01 3.77 27.71
CA ALA A 137 12.77 4.13 26.49
C ALA A 137 14.08 4.89 26.78
N VAL A 138 14.15 5.59 27.92
CA VAL A 138 15.33 6.32 28.40
C VAL A 138 16.35 5.43 29.11
N ASP A 139 15.97 4.21 29.50
CA ASP A 139 16.84 3.28 30.20
C ASP A 139 17.66 2.47 29.18
N MET A 140 18.96 2.79 29.13
CA MET A 140 19.91 2.21 28.17
C MET A 140 20.74 1.06 28.76
N THR A 141 20.43 0.59 29.97
CA THR A 141 21.14 -0.53 30.61
C THR A 141 21.03 -1.82 29.80
N GLU A 142 22.01 -2.73 29.90
CA GLU A 142 21.96 -4.02 29.18
C GLU A 142 20.74 -4.86 29.58
N GLU A 143 20.36 -4.80 30.87
CA GLU A 143 19.16 -5.48 31.38
C GLU A 143 17.88 -4.93 30.75
N ALA A 144 17.75 -3.61 30.62
CA ALA A 144 16.63 -2.96 29.93
C ALA A 144 16.54 -3.35 28.45
N GLN A 145 17.68 -3.53 27.77
CA GLN A 145 17.73 -3.92 26.36
C GLN A 145 17.20 -5.34 26.11
N GLN A 146 17.25 -6.23 27.10
CA GLN A 146 16.70 -7.59 27.00
C GLN A 146 15.18 -7.65 27.24
N ARG A 147 14.55 -6.58 27.74
CA ARG A 147 13.11 -6.60 28.04
C ARG A 147 12.26 -6.57 26.76
N PRO A 148 11.22 -7.42 26.66
CA PRO A 148 10.42 -7.58 25.44
C PRO A 148 9.56 -6.37 25.08
N LEU A 149 9.18 -5.55 26.06
CA LEU A 149 8.32 -4.39 25.86
C LEU A 149 9.08 -3.08 26.15
N VAL A 150 8.66 -1.99 25.49
CA VAL A 150 9.23 -0.65 25.69
C VAL A 150 8.13 0.35 25.96
N LEU A 151 8.25 1.12 27.03
CA LEU A 151 7.39 2.25 27.31
C LEU A 151 8.11 3.56 26.95
N SER A 152 7.58 4.30 25.98
CA SER A 152 8.09 5.60 25.54
C SER A 152 7.00 6.65 25.73
N GLY A 153 7.11 7.45 26.80
CA GLY A 153 6.07 8.39 27.18
C GLY A 153 4.74 7.68 27.45
N LYS A 154 3.76 7.89 26.58
CA LYS A 154 2.40 7.31 26.67
C LYS A 154 2.19 6.04 25.85
N ARG A 155 3.23 5.59 25.13
CA ARG A 155 3.14 4.55 24.11
C ARG A 155 3.90 3.30 24.53
N LEU A 156 3.24 2.15 24.42
CA LEU A 156 3.83 0.82 24.66
C LEU A 156 4.14 0.13 23.32
N TYR A 157 5.34 -0.44 23.22
CA TYR A 157 5.85 -1.08 22.02
C TYR A 157 6.29 -2.50 22.30
N LEU A 158 6.23 -3.36 21.29
CA LEU A 158 7.14 -4.50 21.22
C LEU A 158 8.55 -4.00 20.89
N ARG A 159 9.57 -4.46 21.62
CA ARG A 159 10.98 -4.03 21.53
C ARG A 159 11.48 -3.88 20.09
N ARG A 160 11.19 -4.88 19.26
CA ARG A 160 11.62 -4.92 17.86
C ARG A 160 11.16 -3.70 17.07
N TYR A 161 9.89 -3.30 17.23
CA TYR A 161 9.31 -2.20 16.45
C TYR A 161 9.77 -0.83 16.96
N TRP A 162 9.91 -0.68 18.28
CA TRP A 162 10.57 0.49 18.86
C TRP A 162 12.00 0.66 18.32
N ALA A 163 12.77 -0.43 18.26
CA ALA A 163 14.13 -0.41 17.71
C ALA A 163 14.16 -0.04 16.22
N TYR A 164 13.18 -0.49 15.41
CA TYR A 164 13.04 -0.06 14.02
C TYR A 164 12.76 1.44 13.91
N GLU A 165 11.85 2.00 14.72
CA GLU A 165 11.61 3.45 14.73
C GLU A 165 12.87 4.24 15.06
N ARG A 166 13.60 3.84 16.12
CA ARG A 166 14.85 4.52 16.52
C ARG A 166 15.92 4.46 15.44
N ARG A 167 16.07 3.31 14.77
CA ARG A 167 17.02 3.17 13.65
C ARG A 167 16.66 4.07 12.47
N ILE A 168 15.38 4.17 12.13
CA ILE A 168 14.91 5.07 11.06
C ILE A 168 15.15 6.53 11.45
N ASP A 169 14.77 6.92 12.66
CA ASP A 169 14.95 8.28 13.18
C ASP A 169 16.43 8.70 13.16
N GLU A 170 17.33 7.87 13.71
CA GLU A 170 18.77 8.12 13.70
C GLU A 170 19.33 8.26 12.27
N ALA A 171 19.00 7.33 11.38
CA ALA A 171 19.50 7.33 10.01
C ALA A 171 18.98 8.52 9.21
N LEU A 172 17.73 8.94 9.41
CA LEU A 172 17.17 10.12 8.74
C LEU A 172 17.78 11.41 9.28
N ARG A 173 17.95 11.55 10.60
CA ARG A 173 18.61 12.73 11.20
C ARG A 173 20.03 12.94 10.66
N GLN A 174 20.81 11.87 10.56
CA GLN A 174 22.16 11.92 9.99
C GLN A 174 22.15 12.44 8.54
N ARG A 175 21.17 12.03 7.74
CA ARG A 175 21.04 12.45 6.34
C ARG A 175 20.49 13.85 6.16
N LEU A 176 19.60 14.27 7.05
CA LEU A 176 19.06 15.62 7.05
C LEU A 176 20.13 16.64 7.43
N ALA A 177 21.10 16.27 8.28
CA ALA A 177 22.23 17.12 8.64
C ALA A 177 23.29 17.24 7.52
N ASP A 178 23.33 16.30 6.57
CA ASP A 178 24.29 16.29 5.46
C ASP A 178 23.77 17.13 4.28
N HIS A 179 24.09 18.42 4.31
CA HIS A 179 23.83 19.35 3.22
C HIS A 179 25.02 19.40 2.26
N GLY A 180 24.82 18.87 1.06
CA GLY A 180 25.78 19.03 -0.02
C GLY A 180 25.75 20.46 -0.56
N ALA A 181 26.89 20.96 -1.02
CA ALA A 181 26.92 22.18 -1.82
C ALA A 181 26.14 21.94 -3.12
N ALA A 182 25.15 22.78 -3.40
CA ALA A 182 24.47 22.75 -4.68
C ALA A 182 25.48 23.14 -5.79
N PRO A 183 25.44 22.49 -6.97
CA PRO A 183 26.27 22.91 -8.09
C PRO A 183 25.99 24.37 -8.48
N ASP A 184 27.04 25.14 -8.78
CA ASP A 184 26.89 26.55 -9.17
C ASP A 184 26.05 26.71 -10.46
N ASP A 185 26.07 25.71 -11.33
CA ASP A 185 25.34 25.65 -12.60
C ASP A 185 23.93 25.04 -12.49
N LEU A 186 23.45 24.75 -11.29
CA LEU A 186 22.16 24.07 -11.04
C LEU A 186 21.00 24.80 -11.74
N ARG A 187 20.98 26.13 -11.71
CA ARG A 187 19.93 26.95 -12.34
C ARG A 187 19.87 26.74 -13.85
N GLU A 188 21.02 26.72 -14.52
CA GLU A 188 21.12 26.53 -15.97
C GLU A 188 20.67 25.12 -16.36
N ARG A 189 21.10 24.11 -15.59
CA ARG A 189 20.68 22.71 -15.82
C ARG A 189 19.18 22.50 -15.61
N LEU A 190 18.61 23.12 -14.57
CA LEU A 190 17.16 23.11 -14.35
C LEU A 190 16.41 23.80 -15.49
N ALA A 191 16.92 24.94 -15.98
CA ALA A 191 16.33 25.62 -17.13
C ALA A 191 16.41 24.80 -18.41
N GLY A 192 17.49 24.04 -18.63
CA GLY A 192 17.61 23.12 -19.77
C GLY A 192 16.60 21.96 -19.74
N LEU A 193 16.34 21.40 -18.55
CA LEU A 193 15.45 20.23 -18.41
C LEU A 193 13.94 20.58 -18.31
N PHE A 194 13.62 21.76 -17.79
CA PHE A 194 12.24 22.18 -17.51
C PHE A 194 11.79 23.39 -18.32
N GLY A 195 12.72 24.09 -18.97
CA GLY A 195 12.49 25.40 -19.57
C GLY A 195 12.75 26.55 -18.59
N VAL A 196 12.81 27.77 -19.15
CA VAL A 196 12.93 29.00 -18.37
C VAL A 196 11.63 29.27 -17.64
N ALA A 197 11.71 29.58 -16.34
CA ALA A 197 10.56 29.92 -15.52
C ALA A 197 9.87 31.17 -16.08
N SER A 198 8.53 31.16 -16.13
CA SER A 198 7.75 32.35 -16.44
C SER A 198 7.32 33.02 -15.14
N ALA A 199 7.64 34.31 -14.98
CA ALA A 199 7.28 35.07 -13.77
C ALA A 199 5.76 35.16 -13.51
N THR A 200 4.93 34.88 -14.53
CA THR A 200 3.47 34.86 -14.45
C THR A 200 2.87 33.48 -14.73
N GLY A 201 3.70 32.44 -14.88
CA GLY A 201 3.25 31.07 -15.14
C GLY A 201 2.89 30.31 -13.86
N PRO A 202 2.21 29.15 -13.97
CA PRO A 202 2.01 28.27 -12.82
C PRO A 202 3.36 27.72 -12.35
N ILE A 203 3.53 27.60 -11.03
CA ILE A 203 4.75 27.09 -10.39
C ILE A 203 5.01 25.64 -10.85
N ASP A 204 6.20 25.38 -11.38
CA ASP A 204 6.63 24.01 -11.71
C ASP A 204 7.14 23.27 -10.46
N TRP A 205 6.23 22.58 -9.77
CA TRP A 205 6.55 21.75 -8.61
C TRP A 205 7.52 20.60 -8.91
N GLN A 206 7.59 20.11 -10.15
CA GLN A 206 8.54 19.06 -10.53
C GLN A 206 9.97 19.61 -10.57
N LYS A 207 10.12 20.85 -11.06
CA LYS A 207 11.40 21.57 -11.05
C LYS A 207 11.89 21.84 -9.62
N LEU A 208 10.99 22.26 -8.72
CA LEU A 208 11.30 22.43 -7.30
C LEU A 208 11.70 21.11 -6.62
N ALA A 209 10.99 20.01 -6.93
CA ALA A 209 11.33 18.67 -6.43
C ALA A 209 12.74 18.25 -6.85
N CYS A 210 13.11 18.47 -8.11
CA CYS A 210 14.47 18.19 -8.58
C CYS A 210 15.51 19.05 -7.88
N ALA A 211 15.26 20.36 -7.74
CA ALA A 211 16.18 21.26 -7.04
C ALA A 211 16.41 20.80 -5.60
N LEU A 212 15.34 20.58 -4.83
CA LEU A 212 15.45 20.17 -3.42
C LEU A 212 16.19 18.84 -3.25
N ALA A 213 15.89 17.86 -4.12
CA ALA A 213 16.56 16.55 -4.09
C ALA A 213 18.06 16.62 -4.42
N THR A 214 18.58 17.70 -5.01
CA THR A 214 20.02 17.89 -5.20
C THR A 214 20.75 18.41 -3.97
N ARG A 215 20.04 19.07 -3.04
CA ARG A 215 20.62 19.78 -1.88
C ARG A 215 20.98 18.86 -0.71
N SER A 216 20.29 17.73 -0.58
CA SER A 216 20.36 16.87 0.60
C SER A 216 20.67 15.41 0.24
N ALA A 217 21.20 14.65 1.19
CA ALA A 217 21.32 13.20 1.09
C ALA A 217 19.97 12.47 1.25
N PHE A 218 18.91 13.18 1.64
CA PHE A 218 17.55 12.64 1.76
C PHE A 218 16.52 13.62 1.22
N SER A 219 15.57 13.13 0.42
CA SER A 219 14.43 13.89 -0.09
C SER A 219 13.21 13.02 -0.31
N ILE A 220 12.02 13.61 -0.18
CA ILE A 220 10.74 12.95 -0.45
C ILE A 220 9.97 13.75 -1.49
N VAL A 221 9.48 13.06 -2.52
CA VAL A 221 8.60 13.63 -3.55
C VAL A 221 7.25 12.92 -3.45
N THR A 222 6.27 13.61 -2.86
CA THR A 222 4.91 13.08 -2.70
C THR A 222 3.96 13.70 -3.72
N GLY A 223 2.94 12.96 -4.13
CA GLY A 223 1.89 13.51 -4.98
C GLY A 223 0.93 12.44 -5.47
N GLY A 224 -0.28 12.86 -5.81
CA GLY A 224 -1.31 11.97 -6.36
C GLY A 224 -0.88 11.29 -7.67
N PRO A 225 -1.64 10.31 -8.16
CA PRO A 225 -1.39 9.71 -9.46
C PRO A 225 -1.53 10.73 -10.60
N GLY A 226 -0.69 10.56 -11.62
CA GLY A 226 -0.66 11.46 -12.77
C GLY A 226 -0.01 12.83 -12.55
N THR A 227 0.53 13.11 -11.36
CA THR A 227 1.28 14.34 -11.05
C THR A 227 2.67 14.41 -11.71
N GLY A 228 3.09 13.33 -12.37
CA GLY A 228 4.37 13.24 -13.08
C GLY A 228 5.56 12.92 -12.17
N LYS A 229 5.34 12.17 -11.08
CA LYS A 229 6.42 11.63 -10.22
C LYS A 229 7.51 10.95 -11.05
N THR A 230 7.15 10.02 -11.93
CA THR A 230 8.12 9.30 -12.76
C THR A 230 8.89 10.22 -13.72
N THR A 231 8.23 11.19 -14.35
CA THR A 231 8.91 12.20 -15.19
C THR A 231 9.88 13.06 -14.37
N THR A 232 9.48 13.43 -13.14
CA THR A 232 10.34 14.15 -12.18
C THR A 232 11.58 13.34 -11.84
N VAL A 233 11.43 12.03 -11.60
CA VAL A 233 12.56 11.13 -11.35
C VAL A 233 13.52 11.11 -12.52
N VAL A 234 13.06 10.89 -13.74
CA VAL A 234 13.97 10.82 -14.90
C VAL A 234 14.77 12.10 -15.07
N ARG A 235 14.13 13.26 -14.91
CA ARG A 235 14.81 14.57 -14.93
C ARG A 235 15.78 14.75 -13.76
N LEU A 236 15.42 14.29 -12.56
CA LEU A 236 16.32 14.27 -11.41
C LEU A 236 17.55 13.39 -11.67
N LEU A 237 17.36 12.17 -12.21
CA LEU A 237 18.48 11.28 -12.52
C LEU A 237 19.44 11.92 -13.51
N ALA A 238 18.91 12.57 -14.54
CA ALA A 238 19.74 13.32 -15.49
C ALA A 238 20.48 14.49 -14.84
N LEU A 239 19.79 15.25 -13.98
CA LEU A 239 20.37 16.37 -13.25
C LEU A 239 21.53 15.94 -12.34
N LEU A 240 21.43 14.75 -11.72
CA LEU A 240 22.49 14.19 -10.88
C LEU A 240 23.61 13.55 -11.69
N GLN A 241 23.27 12.87 -12.79
CA GLN A 241 24.22 12.09 -13.58
C GLN A 241 25.09 12.98 -14.49
N ALA A 242 24.54 14.08 -15.02
CA ALA A 242 25.26 14.98 -15.92
C ALA A 242 26.59 15.52 -15.35
N PRO A 243 26.62 16.20 -14.19
CA PRO A 243 27.87 16.72 -13.63
C PRO A 243 28.84 15.59 -13.26
N ALA A 244 28.33 14.43 -12.84
CA ALA A 244 29.14 13.26 -12.48
C ALA A 244 29.84 12.62 -13.70
N VAL A 245 29.14 12.60 -14.85
CA VAL A 245 29.71 12.13 -16.13
C VAL A 245 30.76 13.11 -16.65
N GLU A 246 30.48 14.42 -16.58
CA GLU A 246 31.44 15.48 -16.97
C GLU A 246 32.72 15.42 -16.12
N ALA A 247 32.58 15.13 -14.81
CA ALA A 247 33.72 14.93 -13.91
C ALA A 247 34.43 13.56 -14.05
N GLY A 248 33.98 12.70 -14.98
CA GLY A 248 34.56 11.36 -15.22
C GLY A 248 34.29 10.34 -14.11
N LYS A 249 33.35 10.60 -13.19
CA LYS A 249 32.98 9.73 -12.06
C LYS A 249 31.46 9.51 -12.03
N PRO A 250 30.91 8.71 -12.97
CA PRO A 250 29.47 8.48 -13.06
C PRO A 250 28.92 7.83 -11.78
N LEU A 251 27.77 8.31 -11.30
CA LEU A 251 27.12 7.79 -10.09
C LEU A 251 26.57 6.38 -10.33
N ARG A 252 26.62 5.54 -9.30
CA ARG A 252 25.96 4.24 -9.27
C ARG A 252 24.54 4.42 -8.76
N ILE A 253 23.63 4.64 -9.69
CA ILE A 253 22.20 4.83 -9.41
C ILE A 253 21.51 3.45 -9.36
N ARG A 254 20.62 3.26 -8.38
CA ARG A 254 19.71 2.12 -8.30
C ARG A 254 18.28 2.59 -8.10
N LEU A 255 17.36 1.89 -8.77
CA LEU A 255 15.94 2.13 -8.69
C LEU A 255 15.25 0.93 -8.05
N ALA A 256 14.36 1.19 -7.11
CA ALA A 256 13.61 0.16 -6.43
C ALA A 256 12.12 0.50 -6.30
N ALA A 257 11.31 -0.54 -6.18
CA ALA A 257 9.91 -0.46 -5.79
C ALA A 257 9.58 -1.60 -4.81
N PRO A 258 8.55 -1.51 -3.97
CA PRO A 258 8.25 -2.53 -2.98
C PRO A 258 7.70 -3.83 -3.60
N THR A 259 6.99 -3.75 -4.72
CA THR A 259 6.38 -4.90 -5.41
C THR A 259 6.95 -5.13 -6.80
N GLY A 260 6.89 -6.37 -7.29
CA GLY A 260 7.36 -6.73 -8.63
C GLY A 260 6.60 -6.00 -9.74
N LYS A 261 5.28 -5.83 -9.57
CA LYS A 261 4.42 -5.12 -10.52
C LYS A 261 4.77 -3.62 -10.61
N ALA A 262 4.99 -2.96 -9.47
CA ALA A 262 5.43 -1.57 -9.44
C ALA A 262 6.80 -1.42 -10.11
N ALA A 263 7.74 -2.34 -9.83
CA ALA A 263 9.07 -2.34 -10.45
C ALA A 263 8.99 -2.48 -11.99
N ALA A 264 8.18 -3.42 -12.49
CA ALA A 264 8.00 -3.64 -13.92
C ALA A 264 7.43 -2.40 -14.64
N ARG A 265 6.38 -1.80 -14.07
CA ARG A 265 5.76 -0.58 -14.62
C ARG A 265 6.71 0.62 -14.60
N LEU A 266 7.47 0.77 -13.51
CA LEU A 266 8.44 1.85 -13.41
C LEU A 266 9.58 1.66 -14.42
N THR A 267 10.02 0.43 -14.65
CA THR A 267 11.02 0.08 -15.69
C THR A 267 10.54 0.51 -17.07
N GLU A 268 9.31 0.17 -17.43
CA GLU A 268 8.72 0.56 -18.71
C GLU A 268 8.62 2.10 -18.85
N SER A 269 8.06 2.76 -17.83
CA SER A 269 7.84 4.20 -17.85
C SER A 269 9.14 4.99 -17.92
N ILE A 270 10.15 4.62 -17.13
CA ILE A 270 11.47 5.27 -17.16
C ILE A 270 12.14 5.04 -18.51
N SER A 271 12.10 3.82 -19.05
CA SER A 271 12.68 3.51 -20.36
C SER A 271 12.12 4.39 -21.47
N GLN A 272 10.80 4.63 -21.47
CA GLN A 272 10.15 5.51 -22.44
C GLN A 272 10.56 6.98 -22.26
N GLN A 273 10.58 7.47 -21.02
CA GLN A 273 10.90 8.87 -20.72
C GLN A 273 12.38 9.21 -20.95
N VAL A 274 13.30 8.29 -20.67
CA VAL A 274 14.75 8.45 -20.92
C VAL A 274 15.03 8.62 -22.42
N ARG A 275 14.29 7.93 -23.29
CA ARG A 275 14.43 8.07 -24.76
C ARG A 275 14.06 9.45 -25.27
N THR A 276 13.10 10.12 -24.61
CA THR A 276 12.64 11.47 -24.98
C THR A 276 13.44 12.58 -24.32
N LEU A 277 14.40 12.25 -23.46
CA LEU A 277 15.13 13.23 -22.67
C LEU A 277 16.21 13.94 -23.52
N ASP A 278 16.19 15.27 -23.47
CA ASP A 278 17.17 16.12 -24.13
C ASP A 278 18.45 16.24 -23.28
N VAL A 279 19.33 15.24 -23.41
CA VAL A 279 20.64 15.16 -22.76
C VAL A 279 21.64 14.52 -23.72
N THR A 280 22.94 14.68 -23.42
CA THR A 280 24.01 14.03 -24.18
C THR A 280 23.91 12.50 -24.08
N ASP A 281 24.32 11.79 -25.13
CA ASP A 281 24.23 10.32 -25.19
C ASP A 281 25.02 9.66 -24.04
N GLY A 282 26.18 10.21 -23.67
CA GLY A 282 26.99 9.72 -22.56
C GLY A 282 26.29 9.80 -21.19
N VAL A 283 25.39 10.77 -20.99
CA VAL A 283 24.54 10.84 -19.80
C VAL A 283 23.38 9.87 -19.92
N ARG A 284 22.70 9.86 -21.09
CA ARG A 284 21.54 9.01 -21.34
C ARG A 284 21.83 7.52 -21.11
N GLU A 285 22.96 7.03 -21.60
CA GLU A 285 23.39 5.63 -21.44
C GLU A 285 23.71 5.23 -19.99
N ARG A 286 23.97 6.21 -19.12
CA ARG A 286 24.31 6.00 -17.71
C ARG A 286 23.11 6.11 -16.77
N ILE A 287 21.94 6.52 -17.27
CA ILE A 287 20.70 6.52 -16.49
C ILE A 287 20.16 5.08 -16.46
N PRO A 288 19.98 4.47 -15.27
CA PRO A 288 19.45 3.12 -15.19
C PRO A 288 17.97 3.09 -15.57
N CYS A 289 17.59 2.10 -16.37
CA CYS A 289 16.19 1.79 -16.68
C CYS A 289 15.64 0.64 -15.83
N ASP A 290 16.52 -0.25 -15.33
CA ASP A 290 16.11 -1.44 -14.59
C ASP A 290 15.72 -1.09 -13.16
N VAL A 291 14.49 -1.46 -12.80
CA VAL A 291 13.96 -1.31 -11.43
C VAL A 291 13.83 -2.69 -10.80
N THR A 292 14.30 -2.81 -9.56
CA THR A 292 14.21 -4.07 -8.80
C THR A 292 13.24 -3.94 -7.63
N THR A 293 12.82 -5.06 -7.05
CA THR A 293 12.10 -4.97 -5.77
C THR A 293 13.06 -4.62 -4.64
N VAL A 294 12.61 -3.91 -3.60
CA VAL A 294 13.45 -3.62 -2.41
C VAL A 294 14.03 -4.91 -1.80
N HIS A 295 13.22 -5.97 -1.74
CA HIS A 295 13.66 -7.30 -1.30
C HIS A 295 14.81 -7.88 -2.15
N ARG A 296 14.74 -7.72 -3.48
CA ARG A 296 15.79 -8.19 -4.39
C ARG A 296 17.04 -7.31 -4.29
N LEU A 297 16.87 -6.00 -4.14
CA LEU A 297 17.97 -5.05 -3.91
C LEU A 297 18.77 -5.39 -2.64
N LEU A 298 18.08 -5.66 -1.53
CA LEU A 298 18.71 -6.04 -0.26
C LEU A 298 19.25 -7.48 -0.26
N GLY A 299 18.77 -8.32 -1.18
CA GLY A 299 19.16 -9.73 -1.30
C GLY A 299 18.58 -10.59 -0.18
N SER A 300 17.25 -10.75 -0.17
CA SER A 300 16.54 -11.63 0.78
C SER A 300 17.10 -13.05 0.77
N ARG A 301 17.34 -13.61 1.96
CA ARG A 301 17.83 -14.99 2.13
C ARG A 301 16.65 -15.95 2.36
N PRO A 302 16.49 -16.99 1.52
CA PRO A 302 15.38 -17.95 1.66
C PRO A 302 15.27 -18.54 3.07
N GLY A 303 14.05 -18.64 3.59
CA GLY A 303 13.76 -19.22 4.91
C GLY A 303 14.19 -18.36 6.09
N THR A 304 14.64 -17.12 5.88
CA THR A 304 15.03 -16.21 6.97
C THR A 304 14.47 -14.80 6.76
N ARG A 305 14.40 -14.01 7.84
CA ARG A 305 14.10 -12.57 7.77
C ARG A 305 15.31 -11.70 7.42
N HIS A 306 16.47 -12.31 7.19
CA HIS A 306 17.73 -11.58 7.03
C HIS A 306 18.03 -11.28 5.56
N PHE A 307 18.67 -10.14 5.35
CA PHE A 307 19.12 -9.69 4.04
C PHE A 307 20.62 -9.88 3.89
N ARG A 308 21.08 -10.04 2.65
CA ARG A 308 22.51 -10.02 2.30
C ARG A 308 23.14 -8.67 2.61
N HIS A 309 22.43 -7.59 2.29
CA HIS A 309 22.88 -6.23 2.57
C HIS A 309 22.31 -5.74 3.89
N HIS A 310 23.18 -5.17 4.72
CA HIS A 310 22.89 -4.70 6.07
C HIS A 310 24.01 -3.71 6.50
N ARG A 311 23.96 -3.19 7.74
CA ARG A 311 24.96 -2.22 8.25
C ARG A 311 26.43 -2.63 8.09
N GLY A 312 26.71 -3.94 8.15
CA GLY A 312 28.05 -4.52 7.99
C GLY A 312 28.42 -4.89 6.54
N ASN A 313 27.45 -4.91 5.62
CA ASN A 313 27.66 -5.17 4.18
C ASN A 313 26.72 -4.27 3.38
N ARG A 314 27.11 -3.01 3.18
CA ARG A 314 26.25 -1.99 2.59
C ARG A 314 26.07 -2.15 1.09
N LEU A 315 25.05 -1.51 0.53
CA LEU A 315 24.78 -1.50 -0.90
C LEU A 315 25.89 -0.72 -1.66
N PRO A 316 26.39 -1.23 -2.79
CA PRO A 316 27.43 -0.55 -3.57
C PRO A 316 26.82 0.48 -4.53
N LEU A 317 26.18 1.53 -3.99
CA LEU A 317 25.48 2.56 -4.74
C LEU A 317 25.76 3.96 -4.17
N ASP A 318 25.52 4.98 -4.98
CA ASP A 318 25.68 6.39 -4.61
C ASP A 318 24.32 7.11 -4.55
N VAL A 319 23.34 6.66 -5.32
CA VAL A 319 21.96 7.18 -5.30
C VAL A 319 20.97 6.02 -5.34
N LEU A 320 20.00 6.03 -4.43
CA LEU A 320 18.87 5.12 -4.39
C LEU A 320 17.57 5.91 -4.54
N VAL A 321 16.79 5.54 -5.55
CA VAL A 321 15.42 6.04 -5.71
C VAL A 321 14.45 4.91 -5.45
N VAL A 322 13.49 5.15 -4.55
CA VAL A 322 12.44 4.17 -4.24
C VAL A 322 11.07 4.76 -4.56
N ASP A 323 10.37 4.15 -5.52
CA ASP A 323 9.00 4.55 -5.89
C ASP A 323 7.95 3.70 -5.17
N GLU A 324 6.72 4.20 -5.12
CA GLU A 324 5.60 3.63 -4.38
C GLU A 324 5.94 3.38 -2.89
N ALA A 325 6.68 4.32 -2.28
CA ALA A 325 7.15 4.25 -0.91
C ALA A 325 6.01 4.19 0.14
N SER A 326 4.76 4.50 -0.25
CA SER A 326 3.57 4.33 0.59
C SER A 326 3.33 2.87 1.00
N MET A 327 3.82 1.91 0.21
CA MET A 327 3.73 0.48 0.50
C MET A 327 4.91 -0.05 1.34
N ILE A 328 5.88 0.79 1.73
CA ILE A 328 7.02 0.37 2.57
C ILE A 328 6.61 0.42 4.03
N ASP A 329 6.66 -0.72 4.71
CA ASP A 329 6.48 -0.81 6.17
C ASP A 329 7.72 -0.38 6.96
N LEU A 330 7.56 -0.37 8.29
CA LEU A 330 8.62 0.03 9.21
C LEU A 330 9.85 -0.89 9.17
N GLU A 331 9.68 -2.21 9.08
CA GLU A 331 10.79 -3.16 9.08
C GLU A 331 11.64 -3.01 7.81
N MET A 332 10.96 -2.95 6.66
CA MET A 332 11.60 -2.78 5.36
C MET A 332 12.36 -1.44 5.29
N MET A 333 11.78 -0.35 5.79
CA MET A 333 12.48 0.94 5.84
C MET A 333 13.73 0.87 6.74
N ALA A 334 13.61 0.30 7.94
CA ALA A 334 14.74 0.18 8.87
C ALA A 334 15.88 -0.66 8.26
N ASN A 335 15.55 -1.76 7.60
CA ASN A 335 16.53 -2.61 6.92
C ASN A 335 17.15 -1.95 5.69
N LEU A 336 16.36 -1.17 4.94
CA LEU A 336 16.83 -0.39 3.79
C LEU A 336 17.85 0.66 4.23
N LEU A 337 17.55 1.43 5.28
CA LEU A 337 18.43 2.47 5.80
C LEU A 337 19.72 1.91 6.39
N ASP A 338 19.66 0.79 7.10
CA ASP A 338 20.85 0.07 7.59
C ASP A 338 21.77 -0.38 6.45
N ALA A 339 21.20 -0.85 5.34
CA ALA A 339 21.95 -1.30 4.17
C ALA A 339 22.52 -0.13 3.34
N LEU A 340 22.06 1.10 3.55
CA LEU A 340 22.44 2.25 2.75
C LEU A 340 23.79 2.85 3.22
N PRO A 341 24.74 3.14 2.32
CA PRO A 341 25.96 3.88 2.68
C PRO A 341 25.66 5.28 3.25
N PRO A 342 26.49 5.84 4.16
CA PRO A 342 26.23 7.17 4.72
C PRO A 342 26.25 8.26 3.66
N HIS A 343 27.15 8.18 2.68
CA HIS A 343 27.25 9.12 1.56
C HIS A 343 26.17 8.98 0.50
N ALA A 344 25.40 7.89 0.51
CA ALA A 344 24.43 7.63 -0.55
C ALA A 344 23.18 8.50 -0.38
N ARG A 345 22.72 9.08 -1.48
CA ARG A 345 21.46 9.83 -1.51
C ARG A 345 20.26 8.90 -1.59
N LEU A 346 19.24 9.18 -0.79
CA LEU A 346 17.95 8.49 -0.80
C LEU A 346 16.83 9.43 -1.26
N VAL A 347 16.12 9.03 -2.32
CA VAL A 347 14.93 9.72 -2.83
C VAL A 347 13.73 8.78 -2.68
N LEU A 348 12.74 9.18 -1.89
CA LEU A 348 11.49 8.44 -1.75
C LEU A 348 10.40 9.10 -2.59
N LEU A 349 9.68 8.31 -3.37
CA LEU A 349 8.50 8.77 -4.10
C LEU A 349 7.28 7.97 -3.67
N GLY A 350 6.15 8.65 -3.58
CA GLY A 350 4.90 7.97 -3.31
C GLY A 350 3.75 8.94 -3.21
N ASP A 351 2.66 8.45 -2.66
CA ASP A 351 1.44 9.20 -2.45
C ASP A 351 1.05 9.07 -0.99
N LYS A 352 1.02 10.19 -0.27
CA LYS A 352 0.70 10.22 1.17
C LYS A 352 -0.75 9.81 1.46
N ASP A 353 -1.64 9.99 0.49
CA ASP A 353 -3.07 9.79 0.65
C ASP A 353 -3.52 8.40 0.13
N GLN A 354 -2.60 7.63 -0.48
CA GLN A 354 -2.85 6.23 -0.80
C GLN A 354 -2.86 5.35 0.45
N LEU A 355 -3.53 4.22 0.31
CA LEU A 355 -3.56 3.16 1.32
C LEU A 355 -2.14 2.76 1.71
N ALA A 356 -1.87 2.75 3.01
CA ALA A 356 -0.55 2.41 3.55
C ALA A 356 -0.22 0.91 3.36
N SER A 357 1.04 0.54 3.63
CA SER A 357 1.51 -0.87 3.64
C SER A 357 0.55 -1.80 4.41
N VAL A 358 0.42 -3.06 4.00
CA VAL A 358 -0.37 -4.05 4.77
C VAL A 358 0.28 -4.36 6.13
N GLU A 359 1.61 -4.32 6.20
CA GLU A 359 2.35 -4.52 7.44
C GLU A 359 2.36 -3.25 8.31
N ALA A 360 2.83 -3.39 9.55
CA ALA A 360 2.76 -2.32 10.54
C ALA A 360 3.63 -1.10 10.24
N GLY A 361 3.07 0.07 10.54
CA GLY A 361 3.66 1.38 10.28
C GLY A 361 3.23 1.99 8.94
N ALA A 362 3.11 3.31 8.91
CA ALA A 362 2.90 4.09 7.69
C ALA A 362 4.02 5.13 7.56
N VAL A 363 5.23 4.66 7.23
CA VAL A 363 6.43 5.51 7.25
C VAL A 363 6.26 6.74 6.35
N LEU A 364 5.84 6.56 5.09
CA LEU A 364 5.66 7.70 4.18
C LEU A 364 4.57 8.66 4.65
N GLY A 365 3.48 8.13 5.22
CA GLY A 365 2.38 8.94 5.74
C GLY A 365 2.82 9.83 6.90
N ASP A 366 3.63 9.27 7.81
CA ASP A 366 4.20 10.02 8.94
C ASP A 366 5.22 11.07 8.48
N LEU A 367 6.10 10.72 7.54
CA LEU A 367 7.11 11.64 7.00
C LEU A 367 6.52 12.77 6.14
N CYS A 368 5.35 12.56 5.52
CA CYS A 368 4.69 13.52 4.65
C CYS A 368 3.50 14.25 5.30
N ARG A 369 3.37 14.20 6.63
CA ARG A 369 2.19 14.72 7.35
C ARG A 369 1.87 16.18 7.00
N ASP A 370 2.90 17.03 6.96
CA ASP A 370 2.76 18.48 6.74
C ASP A 370 3.15 18.90 5.30
N ALA A 371 3.19 17.95 4.37
CA ALA A 371 3.67 18.19 3.01
C ALA A 371 2.76 19.13 2.20
N GLU A 372 1.48 19.23 2.55
CA GLU A 372 0.47 20.02 1.83
C GLU A 372 0.60 21.51 2.15
N GLU A 373 0.86 21.84 3.42
CA GLU A 373 1.15 23.20 3.88
C GLU A 373 2.54 23.67 3.48
N GLY A 374 3.48 22.74 3.27
CA GLY A 374 4.83 23.03 2.77
C GLY A 374 5.58 24.07 3.61
N TRP A 375 5.76 23.72 4.89
CA TRP A 375 6.46 24.47 5.95
C TRP A 375 7.96 24.71 5.68
N TYR A 376 8.29 25.39 4.58
CA TYR A 376 9.67 25.73 4.27
C TYR A 376 10.15 26.91 5.12
N SER A 377 11.43 26.88 5.51
CA SER A 377 12.07 28.04 6.14
C SER A 377 12.25 29.16 5.11
N PRO A 378 12.33 30.43 5.55
CA PRO A 378 12.61 31.56 4.66
C PRO A 378 13.88 31.37 3.82
N GLN A 379 14.92 30.74 4.38
CA GLN A 379 16.15 30.44 3.67
C GLN A 379 15.94 29.39 2.56
N THR A 380 15.14 28.35 2.82
CA THR A 380 14.81 27.35 1.81
C THR A 380 13.98 27.94 0.69
N LEU A 381 13.00 28.80 0.99
CA LEU A 381 12.20 29.49 -0.02
C LEU A 381 13.06 30.39 -0.92
N ALA A 382 13.86 31.28 -0.31
CA ALA A 382 14.73 32.18 -1.07
C ALA A 382 15.74 31.41 -1.94
N TRP A 383 16.28 30.29 -1.42
CA TRP A 383 17.16 29.42 -2.19
C TRP A 383 16.42 28.78 -3.38
N LEU A 384 15.23 28.21 -3.16
CA LEU A 384 14.42 27.62 -4.22
C LEU A 384 14.08 28.63 -5.31
N GLU A 385 13.68 29.84 -4.96
CA GLU A 385 13.42 30.92 -5.93
C GLU A 385 14.69 31.27 -6.72
N SER A 386 15.86 31.32 -6.06
CA SER A 386 17.13 31.64 -6.70
C SER A 386 17.58 30.60 -7.74
N VAL A 387 17.42 29.31 -7.44
CA VAL A 387 17.88 28.21 -8.31
C VAL A 387 16.85 27.80 -9.34
N SER A 388 15.56 27.91 -9.03
CA SER A 388 14.49 27.56 -9.96
C SER A 388 14.07 28.73 -10.86
N GLY A 389 14.18 29.97 -10.37
CA GLY A 389 13.61 31.16 -11.00
C GLY A 389 12.08 31.25 -10.90
N GLU A 390 11.43 30.32 -10.18
CA GLU A 390 9.99 30.38 -9.90
C GLU A 390 9.70 31.42 -8.81
N ASN A 391 8.51 32.03 -8.86
CA ASN A 391 8.04 32.95 -7.82
C ASN A 391 7.15 32.19 -6.82
N LEU A 392 7.60 32.05 -5.57
CA LEU A 392 6.87 31.34 -4.52
C LEU A 392 6.05 32.30 -3.64
N ALA A 393 6.12 33.61 -3.85
CA ALA A 393 5.38 34.59 -3.05
C ALA A 393 3.85 34.47 -3.17
N ALA A 394 3.35 33.93 -4.30
CA ALA A 394 1.93 33.67 -4.54
C ALA A 394 1.50 32.24 -4.20
N SER A 395 2.36 31.47 -3.53
CA SER A 395 2.03 30.11 -3.10
C SER A 395 1.29 30.10 -1.76
N ASP A 396 0.37 29.15 -1.57
CA ASP A 396 -0.33 28.91 -0.29
C ASP A 396 0.57 28.20 0.75
N LEU A 397 1.90 28.35 0.63
CA LEU A 397 2.87 27.69 1.51
C LEU A 397 2.96 28.41 2.86
N LYS A 398 2.97 27.64 3.95
CA LYS A 398 3.26 28.14 5.29
C LYS A 398 4.76 28.23 5.51
N GLN A 399 5.20 29.16 6.36
CA GLN A 399 6.62 29.35 6.67
C GLN A 399 6.97 28.74 8.03
N ASP A 400 8.08 28.02 8.08
CA ASP A 400 8.67 27.55 9.32
C ASP A 400 9.65 28.61 9.87
N LEU A 401 9.17 29.43 10.80
CA LEU A 401 9.95 30.49 11.44
C LEU A 401 10.73 30.00 12.67
N GLU A 402 10.29 28.91 13.29
CA GLU A 402 10.82 28.39 14.55
C GLU A 402 11.75 27.18 14.34
N GLY A 403 11.83 26.66 13.11
CA GLY A 403 12.63 25.47 12.79
C GLY A 403 12.02 24.17 13.30
N ALA A 404 10.69 24.16 13.50
CA ALA A 404 9.96 23.01 14.05
C ALA A 404 9.74 21.90 13.01
N HIS A 405 9.96 22.17 11.71
CA HIS A 405 9.68 21.25 10.61
C HIS A 405 10.95 20.96 9.78
N PRO A 406 11.97 20.28 10.35
CA PRO A 406 13.22 19.96 9.65
C PRO A 406 12.98 19.04 8.43
N LEU A 407 12.01 18.12 8.51
CA LEU A 407 11.63 17.27 7.38
C LEU A 407 11.02 18.04 6.23
N ALA A 408 10.17 19.04 6.51
CA ALA A 408 9.49 19.81 5.47
C ALA A 408 10.50 20.44 4.49
N GLN A 409 11.71 20.76 4.96
CA GLN A 409 12.80 21.29 4.14
C GLN A 409 13.31 20.32 3.06
N GLN A 410 12.88 19.05 3.09
CA GLN A 410 13.27 18.00 2.16
C GLN A 410 12.07 17.28 1.53
N VAL A 411 10.84 17.74 1.77
CA VAL A 411 9.62 17.17 1.19
C VAL A 411 9.06 18.13 0.15
N VAL A 412 8.74 17.64 -1.05
CA VAL A 412 7.98 18.39 -2.07
C VAL A 412 6.72 17.64 -2.43
N MET A 413 5.58 18.34 -2.41
CA MET A 413 4.30 17.83 -2.89
C MET A 413 4.02 18.32 -4.32
N LEU A 414 3.87 17.38 -5.26
CA LEU A 414 3.44 17.68 -6.62
C LEU A 414 1.91 17.91 -6.64
N ARG A 415 1.49 19.12 -7.00
CA ARG A 415 0.09 19.57 -6.84
C ARG A 415 -0.77 19.40 -8.10
N HIS A 416 -0.18 19.37 -9.28
CA HIS A 416 -0.91 19.35 -10.56
C HIS A 416 -0.86 17.97 -11.22
N SER A 417 -2.02 17.36 -11.46
CA SER A 417 -2.14 16.11 -12.22
C SER A 417 -2.31 16.42 -13.71
N ARG A 418 -1.49 15.79 -14.55
CA ARG A 418 -1.65 15.81 -16.02
C ARG A 418 -2.61 14.72 -16.50
N ARG A 419 -2.81 13.67 -15.70
CA ARG A 419 -3.73 12.55 -16.02
C ARG A 419 -5.18 12.96 -15.82
N PHE A 420 -5.46 13.70 -14.75
CA PHE A 420 -6.79 14.18 -14.42
C PHE A 420 -6.76 15.71 -14.48
N GLY A 421 -7.13 16.27 -15.63
CA GLY A 421 -7.25 17.72 -15.79
C GLY A 421 -8.35 18.29 -14.88
N GLU A 422 -8.41 19.62 -14.77
CA GLU A 422 -9.41 20.30 -13.90
C GLU A 422 -10.87 19.93 -14.23
N GLY A 423 -11.13 19.50 -15.47
CA GLY A 423 -12.44 19.02 -15.93
C GLY A 423 -12.73 17.52 -15.70
N SER A 424 -11.81 16.73 -15.15
CA SER A 424 -12.06 15.30 -14.87
C SER A 424 -12.83 15.12 -13.56
N GLY A 425 -13.95 14.40 -13.61
CA GLY A 425 -14.74 14.04 -12.44
C GLY A 425 -13.96 13.13 -11.50
N ILE A 426 -13.13 12.22 -12.01
CA ILE A 426 -12.26 11.36 -11.18
C ILE A 426 -11.32 12.20 -10.30
N GLY A 427 -10.67 13.21 -10.89
CA GLY A 427 -9.76 14.10 -10.17
C GLY A 427 -10.47 14.91 -9.07
N GLN A 428 -11.66 15.45 -9.38
CA GLN A 428 -12.45 16.20 -8.41
C GLN A 428 -12.99 15.30 -7.29
N LEU A 429 -13.47 14.10 -7.63
CA LEU A 429 -13.95 13.12 -6.66
C LEU A 429 -12.82 12.71 -5.72
N ALA A 430 -11.65 12.37 -6.26
CA ALA A 430 -10.47 12.01 -5.47
C ALA A 430 -10.05 13.14 -4.51
N ARG A 431 -10.07 14.41 -4.97
CA ARG A 431 -9.77 15.58 -4.13
C ARG A 431 -10.81 15.76 -3.02
N SER A 432 -12.11 15.63 -3.32
CA SER A 432 -13.17 15.71 -2.32
C SER A 432 -13.10 14.60 -1.27
N VAL A 433 -12.71 13.38 -1.66
CA VAL A 433 -12.46 12.28 -0.73
C VAL A 433 -11.27 12.58 0.17
N ASN A 434 -10.16 13.09 -0.39
CA ASN A 434 -8.97 13.43 0.40
C ASN A 434 -9.23 14.52 1.44
N GLN A 435 -10.04 15.52 1.07
CA GLN A 435 -10.47 16.62 1.94
C GLN A 435 -11.60 16.23 2.91
N GLN A 436 -12.00 14.94 2.97
CA GLN A 436 -13.08 14.44 3.82
C GLN A 436 -14.40 15.21 3.63
N GLN A 437 -14.76 15.52 2.38
CA GLN A 437 -16.00 16.21 1.98
C GLN A 437 -17.02 15.20 1.39
N PRO A 438 -17.67 14.36 2.21
CA PRO A 438 -18.53 13.27 1.74
C PRO A 438 -19.72 13.75 0.91
N GLU A 439 -20.37 14.83 1.33
CA GLU A 439 -21.56 15.35 0.64
C GLU A 439 -21.21 15.88 -0.76
N LYS A 440 -20.08 16.59 -0.88
CA LYS A 440 -19.59 17.08 -2.17
C LYS A 440 -19.18 15.91 -3.07
N ALA A 441 -18.47 14.92 -2.53
CA ALA A 441 -18.09 13.71 -3.26
C ALA A 441 -19.33 12.96 -3.78
N ARG A 442 -20.38 12.83 -2.96
CA ARG A 442 -21.65 12.23 -3.37
C ARG A 442 -22.36 13.03 -4.46
N GLN A 443 -22.35 14.35 -4.36
CA GLN A 443 -22.95 15.23 -5.36
C GLN A 443 -22.28 15.05 -6.73
N LEU A 444 -20.95 14.91 -6.78
CA LEU A 444 -20.21 14.66 -8.03
C LEU A 444 -20.65 13.35 -8.70
N LEU A 445 -20.90 12.29 -7.91
CA LEU A 445 -21.36 10.99 -8.40
C LEU A 445 -22.82 11.00 -8.89
N ARG A 446 -23.69 11.82 -8.29
CA ARG A 446 -25.12 11.91 -8.66
C ARG A 446 -25.40 12.94 -9.75
N GLY A 447 -24.57 13.96 -9.86
CA GLY A 447 -24.86 15.14 -10.68
C GLY A 447 -24.92 14.87 -12.18
N GLY A 448 -24.40 13.73 -12.66
CA GLY A 448 -24.31 13.42 -14.09
C GLY A 448 -23.49 14.45 -14.90
N GLN A 449 -22.78 15.34 -14.19
CA GLN A 449 -22.04 16.45 -14.76
C GLN A 449 -20.77 15.97 -15.49
N TYR A 450 -20.26 14.81 -15.07
CA TYR A 450 -19.03 14.25 -15.60
C TYR A 450 -19.29 12.92 -16.28
N ALA A 451 -18.82 12.78 -17.52
CA ALA A 451 -18.94 11.55 -18.30
C ALA A 451 -18.00 10.43 -17.83
N ASP A 452 -17.04 10.74 -16.94
CA ASP A 452 -16.07 9.79 -16.38
C ASP A 452 -16.52 9.15 -15.05
N LEU A 453 -17.65 9.58 -14.47
CA LEU A 453 -18.16 9.09 -13.19
C LEU A 453 -19.52 8.40 -13.33
N PHE A 454 -19.65 7.23 -12.72
CA PHE A 454 -20.93 6.52 -12.63
C PHE A 454 -21.21 6.07 -11.20
N SER A 455 -22.50 5.96 -10.86
CA SER A 455 -22.96 5.45 -9.57
C SER A 455 -24.06 4.43 -9.81
N LEU A 456 -23.95 3.27 -9.16
CA LEU A 456 -24.93 2.19 -9.21
C LEU A 456 -25.38 1.84 -7.79
N ALA A 457 -26.66 2.11 -7.49
CA ALA A 457 -27.29 1.68 -6.26
C ALA A 457 -28.02 0.35 -6.50
N LEU A 458 -27.71 -0.68 -5.72
CA LEU A 458 -28.34 -1.99 -5.82
C LEU A 458 -29.56 -2.05 -4.90
N LYS A 459 -30.63 -2.72 -5.34
CA LYS A 459 -31.85 -2.90 -4.53
C LYS A 459 -31.79 -4.10 -3.61
N SER A 460 -31.01 -5.12 -4.00
CA SER A 460 -30.83 -6.36 -3.24
C SER A 460 -29.49 -7.00 -3.58
N GLU A 461 -29.09 -8.00 -2.78
CA GLU A 461 -27.90 -8.80 -3.07
C GLU A 461 -27.96 -9.44 -4.46
N HIS A 462 -29.12 -9.89 -4.93
CA HIS A 462 -29.29 -10.61 -6.20
C HIS A 462 -29.75 -9.71 -7.36
N ASP A 463 -29.45 -8.42 -7.30
CA ASP A 463 -29.88 -7.47 -8.34
C ASP A 463 -29.21 -7.78 -9.70
N GLY A 464 -30.03 -8.09 -10.71
CA GLY A 464 -29.56 -8.40 -12.06
C GLY A 464 -28.93 -7.20 -12.78
N VAL A 465 -29.13 -5.98 -12.27
CA VAL A 465 -28.45 -4.79 -12.79
C VAL A 465 -26.94 -4.87 -12.56
N LEU A 466 -26.49 -5.44 -11.43
CA LEU A 466 -25.06 -5.63 -11.18
C LEU A 466 -24.44 -6.56 -12.22
N GLU A 467 -25.07 -7.71 -12.47
CA GLU A 467 -24.58 -8.68 -13.45
C GLU A 467 -24.52 -8.05 -14.85
N ARG A 468 -25.56 -7.31 -15.25
CA ARG A 468 -25.56 -6.60 -16.52
C ARG A 468 -24.42 -5.59 -16.61
N PHE A 469 -24.20 -4.79 -15.57
CA PHE A 469 -23.10 -3.82 -15.54
C PHE A 469 -21.73 -4.50 -15.61
N LEU A 470 -21.50 -5.58 -14.87
CA LEU A 470 -20.21 -6.27 -14.89
C LEU A 470 -19.92 -6.97 -16.22
N LEU A 471 -20.97 -7.44 -16.92
CA LEU A 471 -20.83 -8.08 -18.22
C LEU A 471 -20.71 -7.06 -19.35
N ASP A 472 -21.62 -6.08 -19.39
CA ASP A 472 -21.83 -5.19 -20.54
C ASP A 472 -21.27 -3.78 -20.34
N GLY A 473 -21.01 -3.37 -19.09
CA GLY A 473 -20.60 -2.01 -18.77
C GLY A 473 -21.76 -1.02 -18.80
N GLN A 474 -21.49 0.20 -19.29
CA GLN A 474 -22.51 1.25 -19.50
C GLN A 474 -22.76 1.45 -21.00
N ALA A 475 -24.01 1.75 -21.37
CA ALA A 475 -24.36 2.07 -22.76
C ALA A 475 -23.58 3.32 -23.23
N ASP A 476 -22.92 3.23 -24.39
CA ASP A 476 -22.05 4.27 -24.97
C ASP A 476 -20.88 4.72 -24.04
N GLY A 477 -20.54 3.89 -23.05
CA GLY A 477 -19.54 4.17 -22.02
C GLY A 477 -18.50 3.05 -21.84
N PRO A 478 -17.94 2.90 -20.62
CA PRO A 478 -16.92 1.88 -20.38
C PRO A 478 -17.48 0.46 -20.53
N GLN A 479 -16.63 -0.43 -21.05
CA GLN A 479 -16.97 -1.83 -21.34
C GLN A 479 -16.86 -2.72 -20.09
N GLY A 480 -17.66 -3.78 -20.03
CA GLY A 480 -17.55 -4.85 -19.03
C GLY A 480 -16.72 -6.04 -19.50
N TYR A 481 -16.76 -7.14 -18.74
CA TYR A 481 -15.99 -8.36 -19.03
C TYR A 481 -16.37 -9.07 -20.33
N ARG A 482 -17.54 -8.77 -20.93
CA ARG A 482 -17.91 -9.31 -22.25
C ARG A 482 -16.95 -8.85 -23.35
N HIS A 483 -16.36 -7.66 -23.23
CA HIS A 483 -15.49 -7.10 -24.25
C HIS A 483 -14.24 -7.97 -24.51
N TYR A 484 -13.46 -8.26 -23.47
CA TYR A 484 -12.24 -9.07 -23.63
C TYR A 484 -12.56 -10.52 -24.06
N LEU A 485 -13.67 -11.10 -23.60
CA LEU A 485 -14.10 -12.44 -24.00
C LEU A 485 -14.56 -12.49 -25.47
N ASN A 486 -15.22 -11.44 -25.95
CA ASN A 486 -15.54 -11.31 -27.37
C ASN A 486 -14.27 -11.15 -28.20
N LEU A 487 -13.30 -10.34 -27.75
CA LEU A 487 -12.01 -10.19 -28.43
C LEU A 487 -11.27 -11.53 -28.49
N LEU A 488 -11.22 -12.27 -27.38
CA LEU A 488 -10.65 -13.62 -27.29
C LEU A 488 -11.23 -14.54 -28.38
N ARG A 489 -12.56 -14.54 -28.56
CA ARG A 489 -13.25 -15.39 -29.54
C ARG A 489 -13.09 -14.90 -30.98
N GLN A 490 -13.26 -13.60 -31.24
CA GLN A 490 -13.31 -13.03 -32.58
C GLN A 490 -11.93 -12.90 -33.23
N ARG A 491 -10.88 -12.62 -32.44
CA ARG A 491 -9.51 -12.44 -32.94
C ARG A 491 -8.64 -13.68 -32.81
N ARG A 492 -9.23 -14.84 -32.47
CA ARG A 492 -8.47 -16.09 -32.31
C ARG A 492 -7.75 -16.43 -33.63
N PRO A 493 -6.42 -16.67 -33.60
CA PRO A 493 -5.70 -17.16 -34.76
C PRO A 493 -6.22 -18.52 -35.24
N ASP A 494 -6.06 -18.80 -36.54
CA ASP A 494 -6.39 -20.10 -37.09
C ASP A 494 -5.57 -21.20 -36.38
N ILE A 495 -6.26 -22.25 -35.92
CA ILE A 495 -5.65 -23.36 -35.17
C ILE A 495 -4.61 -24.13 -35.98
N SER A 496 -4.66 -24.05 -37.31
CA SER A 496 -3.69 -24.65 -38.21
C SER A 496 -2.33 -23.94 -38.18
N ARG A 497 -2.24 -22.73 -37.61
CA ARG A 497 -0.98 -21.99 -37.49
C ARG A 497 -0.06 -22.61 -36.43
N PRO A 498 1.26 -22.73 -36.71
CA PRO A 498 2.24 -23.17 -35.71
C PRO A 498 2.22 -22.29 -34.46
N LEU A 499 2.51 -22.87 -33.30
CA LEU A 499 2.56 -22.16 -32.01
C LEU A 499 3.65 -21.07 -31.98
N GLU A 500 4.67 -21.19 -32.83
CA GLU A 500 5.80 -20.25 -32.95
C GLU A 500 5.44 -18.96 -33.67
N ASP A 501 4.30 -18.95 -34.37
CA ASP A 501 3.83 -17.75 -35.06
C ASP A 501 3.55 -16.64 -34.04
N SER A 502 4.07 -15.44 -34.31
CA SER A 502 3.91 -14.29 -33.43
C SER A 502 2.44 -13.92 -33.22
N CYS A 503 1.54 -14.34 -34.14
CA CYS A 503 0.11 -14.12 -34.04
C CYS A 503 -0.49 -14.61 -32.71
N TRP A 504 0.00 -15.72 -32.13
CA TRP A 504 -0.48 -16.22 -30.84
C TRP A 504 -0.08 -15.29 -29.69
N THR A 505 1.13 -14.74 -29.76
CA THR A 505 1.64 -13.80 -28.76
C THR A 505 0.95 -12.44 -28.87
N ASP A 506 0.70 -11.96 -30.09
CA ASP A 506 0.01 -10.70 -30.35
C ASP A 506 -1.47 -10.79 -29.94
N TRP A 507 -2.16 -11.88 -30.30
CA TRP A 507 -3.52 -12.15 -29.82
C TRP A 507 -3.61 -12.22 -28.30
N ALA A 508 -2.72 -12.97 -27.65
CA ALA A 508 -2.70 -13.05 -26.19
C ALA A 508 -2.43 -11.68 -25.53
N ARG A 509 -1.59 -10.85 -26.15
CA ARG A 509 -1.33 -9.47 -25.70
C ARG A 509 -2.58 -8.59 -25.82
N ASP A 510 -3.28 -8.66 -26.96
CA ASP A 510 -4.53 -7.92 -27.16
C ASP A 510 -5.59 -8.33 -26.13
N VAL A 511 -5.70 -9.64 -25.82
CA VAL A 511 -6.65 -10.14 -24.81
C VAL A 511 -6.28 -9.67 -23.40
N LEU A 512 -4.99 -9.70 -23.04
CA LEU A 512 -4.50 -9.16 -21.76
C LEU A 512 -4.78 -7.66 -21.64
N ALA A 513 -4.51 -6.89 -22.70
CA ALA A 513 -4.77 -5.46 -22.74
C ALA A 513 -6.27 -5.15 -22.59
N ALA A 514 -7.14 -5.91 -23.28
CA ALA A 514 -8.60 -5.76 -23.17
C ALA A 514 -9.13 -6.15 -21.79
N PHE A 515 -8.48 -7.09 -21.08
CA PHE A 515 -8.83 -7.40 -19.69
C PHE A 515 -8.46 -6.25 -18.74
N ASP A 516 -7.30 -5.61 -18.95
CA ASP A 516 -6.86 -4.44 -18.16
C ASP A 516 -7.75 -3.19 -18.37
N GLU A 517 -8.68 -3.22 -19.33
CA GLU A 517 -9.64 -2.12 -19.54
C GLU A 517 -10.70 -2.04 -18.43
N PHE A 518 -11.06 -3.15 -17.78
CA PHE A 518 -12.09 -3.16 -16.74
C PHE A 518 -11.68 -4.00 -15.54
N GLN A 519 -11.74 -3.40 -14.34
CA GLN A 519 -11.50 -4.12 -13.10
C GLN A 519 -12.53 -3.77 -12.03
N LEU A 520 -13.11 -4.82 -11.43
CA LEU A 520 -13.88 -4.70 -10.19
C LEU A 520 -12.95 -4.78 -8.97
N LEU A 521 -13.04 -3.77 -8.11
CA LEU A 521 -12.37 -3.65 -6.84
C LEU A 521 -13.38 -3.76 -5.69
N CYS A 522 -12.99 -4.45 -4.63
CA CYS A 522 -13.79 -4.59 -3.42
C CYS A 522 -12.96 -4.26 -2.18
N ALA A 523 -13.64 -3.84 -1.11
CA ALA A 523 -12.98 -3.52 0.15
C ALA A 523 -12.60 -4.77 0.96
N VAL A 524 -13.46 -5.80 0.95
CA VAL A 524 -13.36 -6.99 1.80
C VAL A 524 -13.02 -8.24 0.99
N ARG A 525 -12.42 -9.25 1.63
CA ARG A 525 -12.05 -10.52 0.96
C ARG A 525 -13.18 -11.54 0.98
N LYS A 526 -13.88 -11.66 2.11
CA LYS A 526 -14.94 -12.64 2.35
C LYS A 526 -16.33 -12.01 2.29
N GLY A 527 -17.36 -12.85 2.29
CA GLY A 527 -18.76 -12.45 2.26
C GLY A 527 -19.30 -12.22 0.83
N PRO A 528 -20.60 -11.90 0.71
CA PRO A 528 -21.27 -11.75 -0.59
C PRO A 528 -20.70 -10.61 -1.44
N TRP A 529 -20.22 -9.55 -0.79
CA TRP A 529 -19.60 -8.36 -1.41
C TRP A 529 -18.07 -8.40 -1.43
N GLY A 530 -17.47 -9.52 -1.04
CA GLY A 530 -16.02 -9.72 -1.04
C GLY A 530 -15.50 -10.41 -2.29
N VAL A 531 -14.17 -10.44 -2.44
CA VAL A 531 -13.47 -11.10 -3.55
C VAL A 531 -14.01 -12.51 -3.84
N GLU A 532 -14.18 -13.34 -2.81
CA GLU A 532 -14.59 -14.74 -2.97
C GLU A 532 -16.01 -14.85 -3.54
N GLY A 533 -16.97 -14.15 -2.93
CA GLY A 533 -18.37 -14.16 -3.36
C GLY A 533 -18.56 -13.53 -4.74
N LEU A 534 -17.89 -12.41 -5.02
CA LEU A 534 -18.00 -11.71 -6.29
C LEU A 534 -17.39 -12.50 -7.45
N ASN A 535 -16.23 -13.14 -7.26
CA ASN A 535 -15.64 -13.98 -8.31
C ASN A 535 -16.54 -15.17 -8.67
N GLN A 536 -17.14 -15.81 -7.67
CA GLN A 536 -18.11 -16.90 -7.89
C GLN A 536 -19.34 -16.38 -8.65
N ARG A 537 -19.91 -15.25 -8.22
CA ARG A 537 -21.07 -14.65 -8.88
C ARG A 537 -20.80 -14.22 -10.32
N ILE A 538 -19.67 -13.58 -10.58
CA ILE A 538 -19.27 -13.17 -11.93
C ILE A 538 -19.09 -14.40 -12.82
N THR A 539 -18.45 -15.46 -12.31
CA THR A 539 -18.28 -16.72 -13.05
C THR A 539 -19.63 -17.33 -13.40
N ALA A 540 -20.58 -17.38 -12.46
CA ALA A 540 -21.93 -17.87 -12.71
C ALA A 540 -22.69 -17.03 -13.75
N ALA A 541 -22.57 -15.70 -13.69
CA ALA A 541 -23.19 -14.79 -14.65
C ALA A 541 -22.60 -14.97 -16.06
N LEU A 542 -21.28 -15.12 -16.18
CA LEU A 542 -20.58 -15.40 -17.43
C LEU A 542 -21.02 -16.74 -18.04
N LEU A 543 -21.20 -17.77 -17.22
CA LEU A 543 -21.68 -19.08 -17.66
C LEU A 543 -23.12 -19.01 -18.16
N LYS A 544 -24.01 -18.33 -17.40
CA LYS A 544 -25.41 -18.11 -17.78
C LYS A 544 -25.53 -17.36 -19.12
N ALA A 545 -24.64 -16.39 -19.36
CA ALA A 545 -24.55 -15.64 -20.61
C ALA A 545 -23.84 -16.39 -21.75
N ARG A 546 -23.36 -17.63 -21.51
CA ARG A 546 -22.59 -18.46 -22.47
C ARG A 546 -21.31 -17.77 -22.98
N LEU A 547 -20.70 -16.93 -22.14
CA LEU A 547 -19.42 -16.29 -22.41
C LEU A 547 -18.23 -17.16 -22.00
N ILE A 548 -18.45 -18.14 -21.12
CA ILE A 548 -17.51 -19.20 -20.76
C ILE A 548 -18.19 -20.57 -20.89
N ASP A 549 -17.39 -21.62 -21.05
CA ASP A 549 -17.89 -22.96 -21.39
C ASP A 549 -18.27 -23.79 -20.16
N ASN A 550 -17.62 -23.57 -19.01
CA ASN A 550 -17.84 -24.30 -17.75
C ASN A 550 -17.33 -23.48 -16.56
N ASP A 551 -17.61 -23.96 -15.35
CA ASP A 551 -17.16 -23.41 -14.06
C ASP A 551 -16.14 -24.31 -13.35
N HIS A 552 -15.51 -25.26 -14.06
CA HIS A 552 -14.45 -26.10 -13.50
C HIS A 552 -13.24 -25.25 -13.09
N LEU A 553 -12.29 -25.88 -12.40
CA LEU A 553 -11.07 -25.20 -11.94
C LEU A 553 -10.34 -24.48 -13.09
N TRP A 554 -10.28 -25.04 -14.30
CA TRP A 554 -9.64 -24.40 -15.45
C TRP A 554 -10.55 -24.38 -16.67
N TYR A 555 -10.77 -23.17 -17.20
CA TYR A 555 -11.53 -22.92 -18.42
C TYR A 555 -10.89 -21.78 -19.21
N GLU A 556 -11.23 -21.69 -20.49
CA GLU A 556 -10.71 -20.63 -21.37
C GLU A 556 -11.35 -19.28 -21.07
N GLY A 557 -10.52 -18.24 -21.02
CA GLY A 557 -10.91 -16.89 -20.63
C GLY A 557 -10.76 -16.63 -19.13
N ARG A 558 -10.51 -17.66 -18.30
CA ARG A 558 -10.33 -17.48 -16.84
C ARG A 558 -9.13 -16.54 -16.56
N PRO A 559 -9.35 -15.39 -15.91
CA PRO A 559 -8.25 -14.58 -15.40
C PRO A 559 -7.77 -15.14 -14.07
N VAL A 560 -6.46 -15.24 -13.90
CA VAL A 560 -5.80 -15.74 -12.69
C VAL A 560 -4.78 -14.74 -12.18
N LEU A 561 -4.69 -14.63 -10.86
CA LEU A 561 -3.72 -13.80 -10.15
C LEU A 561 -2.73 -14.68 -9.39
N MET A 562 -1.44 -14.45 -9.57
CA MET A 562 -0.40 -15.05 -8.76
C MET A 562 -0.48 -14.53 -7.33
N THR A 563 -0.58 -15.42 -6.34
CA THR A 563 -0.63 -15.04 -4.92
C THR A 563 0.72 -15.13 -4.21
N ARG A 564 1.71 -15.75 -4.85
CA ARG A 564 3.09 -15.90 -4.37
C ARG A 564 4.08 -15.73 -5.52
N ASN A 565 5.30 -15.33 -5.19
CA ASN A 565 6.39 -15.24 -6.16
C ASN A 565 6.84 -16.65 -6.57
N ASP A 566 6.92 -16.91 -7.87
CA ASP A 566 7.55 -18.11 -8.43
C ASP A 566 8.77 -17.69 -9.27
N TYR A 567 9.96 -17.83 -8.68
CA TYR A 567 11.21 -17.47 -9.33
C TYR A 567 11.60 -18.41 -10.48
N GLY A 568 11.14 -19.67 -10.45
CA GLY A 568 11.43 -20.64 -11.51
C GLY A 568 10.66 -20.33 -12.79
N LEU A 569 9.42 -19.84 -12.65
CA LEU A 569 8.61 -19.34 -13.75
C LEU A 569 8.82 -17.86 -14.04
N GLY A 570 9.56 -17.13 -13.20
CA GLY A 570 9.77 -15.69 -13.30
C GLY A 570 8.47 -14.89 -13.18
N LEU A 571 7.52 -15.37 -12.38
CA LEU A 571 6.23 -14.74 -12.09
C LEU A 571 6.24 -14.17 -10.67
N MET A 572 5.62 -13.02 -10.47
CA MET A 572 5.57 -12.32 -9.18
C MET A 572 4.16 -12.32 -8.61
N ASN A 573 4.05 -12.20 -7.29
CA ASN A 573 2.78 -11.97 -6.61
C ASN A 573 2.14 -10.68 -7.14
N GLY A 574 0.88 -10.79 -7.56
CA GLY A 574 0.13 -9.69 -8.20
C GLY A 574 0.13 -9.72 -9.74
N ASP A 575 0.90 -10.62 -10.37
CA ASP A 575 0.86 -10.81 -11.82
C ASP A 575 -0.46 -11.46 -12.24
N ILE A 576 -1.10 -10.88 -13.26
CA ILE A 576 -2.36 -11.36 -13.83
C ILE A 576 -2.05 -12.11 -15.13
N GLY A 577 -2.65 -13.28 -15.29
CA GLY A 577 -2.63 -14.04 -16.52
C GLY A 577 -4.01 -14.51 -16.93
N ILE A 578 -4.18 -14.86 -18.20
CA ILE A 578 -5.47 -15.34 -18.75
C ILE A 578 -5.27 -16.73 -19.34
N ALA A 579 -6.13 -17.67 -18.97
CA ALA A 579 -6.13 -19.02 -19.53
C ALA A 579 -6.65 -18.98 -20.98
N LEU A 580 -5.82 -19.41 -21.94
CA LEU A 580 -6.12 -19.43 -23.37
C LEU A 580 -5.96 -20.86 -23.90
N LYS A 581 -6.75 -21.25 -24.91
CA LYS A 581 -6.53 -22.51 -25.63
C LYS A 581 -5.54 -22.28 -26.77
N LEU A 582 -4.41 -22.99 -26.72
CA LEU A 582 -3.38 -22.98 -27.76
C LEU A 582 -3.20 -24.39 -28.35
N PRO A 583 -2.73 -24.51 -29.61
CA PRO A 583 -2.45 -25.81 -30.20
C PRO A 583 -1.29 -26.51 -29.47
N GLU A 584 -1.44 -27.81 -29.18
CA GLU A 584 -0.40 -28.62 -28.54
C GLU A 584 0.59 -29.19 -29.56
N ARG A 585 1.89 -29.11 -29.24
CA ARG A 585 2.99 -29.55 -30.13
C ARG A 585 3.36 -31.02 -29.93
N GLU A 586 3.31 -31.52 -28.69
CA GLU A 586 3.96 -32.77 -28.31
C GLU A 586 3.06 -33.67 -27.45
N GLY A 587 3.25 -34.99 -27.59
CA GLY A 587 2.54 -36.01 -26.83
C GLY A 587 1.29 -36.55 -27.53
N PRO A 588 0.51 -37.43 -26.86
CA PRO A 588 -0.67 -38.09 -27.43
C PRO A 588 -1.82 -37.13 -27.80
N GLU A 589 -1.72 -35.86 -27.43
CA GLU A 589 -2.70 -34.81 -27.72
C GLU A 589 -2.22 -33.81 -28.80
N ALA A 590 -1.14 -34.11 -29.53
CA ALA A 590 -0.66 -33.27 -30.62
C ALA A 590 -1.78 -32.97 -31.65
N GLY A 591 -2.03 -31.69 -31.92
CA GLY A 591 -3.15 -31.23 -32.74
C GLY A 591 -4.46 -30.95 -31.98
N ARG A 592 -4.52 -31.22 -30.67
CA ARG A 592 -5.60 -30.76 -29.79
C ARG A 592 -5.28 -29.41 -29.18
N GLN A 593 -6.32 -28.72 -28.72
CA GLN A 593 -6.18 -27.50 -27.96
C GLN A 593 -5.89 -27.81 -26.49
N VAL A 594 -4.82 -27.23 -25.96
CA VAL A 594 -4.44 -27.33 -24.55
C VAL A 594 -4.50 -25.95 -23.91
N LEU A 595 -4.97 -25.91 -22.66
CA LEU A 595 -5.03 -24.67 -21.89
C LEU A 595 -3.61 -24.26 -21.45
N ARG A 596 -3.25 -23.01 -21.74
CA ARG A 596 -2.06 -22.35 -21.24
C ARG A 596 -2.42 -20.96 -20.74
N VAL A 597 -1.81 -20.55 -19.63
CA VAL A 597 -2.02 -19.23 -19.06
C VAL A 597 -1.00 -18.27 -19.66
N ALA A 598 -1.50 -17.22 -20.30
CA ALA A 598 -0.72 -16.14 -20.86
C ALA A 598 -0.43 -15.09 -19.78
N PHE A 599 0.84 -14.82 -19.51
CA PHE A 599 1.30 -13.73 -18.65
C PHE A 599 2.12 -12.71 -19.44
N PRO A 600 2.01 -11.41 -19.16
CA PRO A 600 2.89 -10.42 -19.76
C PRO A 600 4.35 -10.65 -19.33
N ARG A 601 5.31 -10.42 -20.24
CA ARG A 601 6.73 -10.40 -19.90
C ARG A 601 7.13 -9.03 -19.34
N ASN A 602 7.69 -9.03 -18.14
CA ASN A 602 8.13 -7.84 -17.42
C ASN A 602 9.64 -7.56 -17.57
N ASP A 603 10.29 -8.08 -18.62
CA ASP A 603 11.73 -7.98 -18.87
C ASP A 603 12.13 -6.80 -19.79
N GLY A 604 11.20 -5.89 -20.07
CA GLY A 604 11.43 -4.72 -20.92
C GLY A 604 11.52 -5.04 -22.43
N GLN A 605 11.51 -6.31 -22.84
CA GLN A 605 11.48 -6.70 -24.25
C GLN A 605 10.06 -6.82 -24.82
N GLY A 606 9.05 -6.78 -23.94
CA GLY A 606 7.65 -6.97 -24.31
C GLY A 606 7.33 -8.42 -24.71
N GLY A 607 6.04 -8.74 -24.77
CA GLY A 607 5.56 -10.06 -25.18
C GLY A 607 4.85 -10.84 -24.07
N VAL A 608 4.55 -12.10 -24.37
CA VAL A 608 3.73 -12.98 -23.52
C VAL A 608 4.49 -14.27 -23.23
N ARG A 609 4.36 -14.78 -22.00
CA ARG A 609 4.83 -16.09 -21.57
C ARG A 609 3.62 -17.01 -21.37
N PHE A 610 3.64 -18.17 -22.01
CA PHE A 610 2.61 -19.20 -21.83
C PHE A 610 3.07 -20.25 -20.82
N VAL A 611 2.25 -20.50 -19.80
CA VAL A 611 2.54 -21.45 -18.71
C VAL A 611 1.42 -22.49 -18.61
N LEU A 612 1.78 -23.75 -18.41
CA LEU A 612 0.79 -24.81 -18.19
C LEU A 612 0.09 -24.63 -16.83
N PRO A 613 -1.25 -24.78 -16.76
CA PRO A 613 -2.01 -24.73 -15.51
C PRO A 613 -1.45 -25.61 -14.39
N SER A 614 -0.94 -26.80 -14.70
CA SER A 614 -0.36 -27.74 -13.73
C SER A 614 0.92 -27.25 -13.05
N ARG A 615 1.56 -26.20 -13.58
CA ARG A 615 2.73 -25.55 -12.95
C ARG A 615 2.36 -24.39 -12.05
N LEU A 616 1.08 -24.02 -12.00
CA LEU A 616 0.57 -22.88 -11.24
C LEU A 616 -0.14 -23.38 -9.99
N ASN A 617 0.59 -23.46 -8.87
CA ASN A 617 0.04 -23.95 -7.60
C ASN A 617 -0.69 -22.86 -6.79
N ASP A 618 -0.20 -21.62 -6.85
CA ASP A 618 -0.61 -20.52 -5.96
C ASP A 618 -1.38 -19.42 -6.73
N VAL A 619 -2.46 -19.80 -7.42
CA VAL A 619 -3.27 -18.88 -8.25
C VAL A 619 -4.73 -18.81 -7.82
N GLU A 620 -5.29 -17.60 -7.85
CA GLU A 620 -6.70 -17.32 -7.56
C GLU A 620 -7.39 -16.71 -8.78
N THR A 621 -8.71 -16.90 -8.94
CA THR A 621 -9.48 -16.19 -10.00
C THR A 621 -9.56 -14.70 -9.68
N VAL A 622 -9.49 -13.83 -10.70
CA VAL A 622 -9.37 -12.37 -10.49
C VAL A 622 -10.32 -11.51 -11.34
N TYR A 623 -11.61 -11.87 -11.41
CA TYR A 623 -12.63 -10.91 -11.85
C TYR A 623 -12.90 -9.82 -10.82
N ALA A 624 -12.69 -10.12 -9.54
CA ALA A 624 -12.69 -9.14 -8.47
C ALA A 624 -11.37 -9.25 -7.71
N MET A 625 -10.82 -8.11 -7.30
CA MET A 625 -9.65 -8.06 -6.41
C MET A 625 -9.87 -7.05 -5.30
N THR A 626 -9.11 -7.16 -4.21
CA THR A 626 -9.14 -6.14 -3.16
C THR A 626 -8.46 -4.86 -3.63
N VAL A 627 -8.85 -3.72 -3.07
CA VAL A 627 -8.16 -2.44 -3.32
C VAL A 627 -6.67 -2.54 -3.00
N HIS A 628 -6.29 -3.23 -1.92
CA HIS A 628 -4.89 -3.51 -1.58
C HIS A 628 -4.13 -4.23 -2.70
N LYS A 629 -4.68 -5.32 -3.26
CA LYS A 629 -4.05 -6.07 -4.37
C LYS A 629 -3.98 -5.26 -5.67
N SER A 630 -4.78 -4.19 -5.80
CA SER A 630 -4.73 -3.29 -6.95
C SER A 630 -3.63 -2.22 -6.86
N GLN A 631 -2.91 -2.09 -5.74
CA GLN A 631 -1.83 -1.11 -5.61
C GLN A 631 -0.72 -1.33 -6.65
N GLY A 632 -0.18 -0.24 -7.17
CA GLY A 632 0.71 -0.26 -8.34
C GLY A 632 0.02 -0.66 -9.65
N SER A 633 -1.29 -0.96 -9.65
CA SER A 633 -2.10 -1.25 -10.84
C SER A 633 -2.89 -0.01 -11.30
N GLU A 634 -3.32 0.01 -12.55
CA GLU A 634 -4.16 1.06 -13.13
C GLU A 634 -4.97 0.43 -14.26
N PHE A 635 -6.24 0.79 -14.39
CA PHE A 635 -7.19 0.21 -15.33
C PHE A 635 -7.93 1.31 -16.08
N THR A 636 -8.41 1.06 -17.30
CA THR A 636 -9.14 2.08 -18.06
C THR A 636 -10.42 2.49 -17.34
N HIS A 637 -11.20 1.50 -16.89
CA HIS A 637 -12.38 1.64 -16.05
C HIS A 637 -12.19 0.85 -14.75
N THR A 638 -12.39 1.53 -13.62
CA THR A 638 -12.41 0.88 -12.31
C THR A 638 -13.79 0.97 -11.69
N ALA A 639 -14.33 -0.17 -11.25
CA ALA A 639 -15.54 -0.21 -10.45
C ALA A 639 -15.20 -0.55 -8.99
N LEU A 640 -15.62 0.27 -8.04
CA LEU A 640 -15.50 -0.01 -6.60
C LEU A 640 -16.85 -0.49 -6.07
N ILE A 641 -16.88 -1.67 -5.46
CA ILE A 641 -18.03 -2.14 -4.69
C ILE A 641 -17.77 -2.06 -3.19
N LEU A 642 -18.67 -1.36 -2.50
CA LEU A 642 -18.69 -1.28 -1.05
C LEU A 642 -19.59 -2.37 -0.45
N PRO A 643 -19.29 -2.88 0.75
CA PRO A 643 -20.18 -3.78 1.46
C PRO A 643 -21.45 -3.04 1.94
N ASP A 644 -22.44 -3.80 2.41
CA ASP A 644 -23.70 -3.32 2.98
C ASP A 644 -23.62 -2.96 4.47
N ALA A 645 -22.53 -3.35 5.13
CA ALA A 645 -22.20 -3.01 6.51
C ALA A 645 -20.92 -2.16 6.60
N LEU A 646 -20.86 -1.27 7.59
CA LEU A 646 -19.63 -0.55 7.92
C LEU A 646 -18.59 -1.53 8.44
N ASN A 647 -17.36 -1.36 7.99
CA ASN A 647 -16.23 -2.18 8.35
C ASN A 647 -15.03 -1.27 8.68
N PRO A 648 -14.22 -1.56 9.72
CA PRO A 648 -13.01 -0.79 10.05
C PRO A 648 -12.05 -0.57 8.88
N VAL A 649 -12.02 -1.48 7.90
CA VAL A 649 -11.19 -1.37 6.69
C VAL A 649 -11.63 -0.23 5.76
N LEU A 650 -12.90 0.20 5.85
CA LEU A 650 -13.45 1.28 5.03
C LEU A 650 -13.00 2.65 5.53
N THR A 651 -12.08 3.25 4.77
CA THR A 651 -11.45 4.54 5.07
C THR A 651 -11.33 5.39 3.80
N LYS A 652 -11.08 6.68 3.96
CA LYS A 652 -10.88 7.61 2.85
C LYS A 652 -9.70 7.18 1.97
N GLU A 653 -8.62 6.67 2.56
CA GLU A 653 -7.44 6.19 1.83
C GLU A 653 -7.77 4.99 0.93
N LEU A 654 -8.60 4.05 1.41
CA LEU A 654 -9.06 2.92 0.60
C LEU A 654 -9.91 3.40 -0.58
N VAL A 655 -10.88 4.28 -0.32
CA VAL A 655 -11.77 4.83 -1.35
C VAL A 655 -10.97 5.66 -2.36
N TYR A 656 -10.09 6.54 -1.90
CA TYR A 656 -9.18 7.33 -2.73
C TYR A 656 -8.30 6.46 -3.60
N THR A 657 -7.70 5.42 -3.01
CA THR A 657 -6.86 4.47 -3.75
C THR A 657 -7.65 3.77 -4.84
N ALA A 658 -8.89 3.35 -4.57
CA ALA A 658 -9.75 2.74 -5.58
C ALA A 658 -10.13 3.69 -6.72
N ILE A 659 -10.51 4.93 -6.40
CA ILE A 659 -10.85 5.97 -7.40
C ILE A 659 -9.67 6.20 -8.35
N THR A 660 -8.48 6.33 -7.78
CA THR A 660 -7.27 6.66 -8.52
C THR A 660 -6.71 5.53 -9.39
N ARG A 661 -7.23 4.31 -9.26
CA ARG A 661 -6.90 3.21 -10.20
C ARG A 661 -7.54 3.40 -11.57
N GLY A 662 -8.67 4.12 -11.68
CA GLY A 662 -9.35 4.40 -12.94
C GLY A 662 -8.61 5.44 -13.77
N LYS A 663 -8.27 5.14 -15.04
CA LYS A 663 -7.62 6.08 -15.97
C LYS A 663 -8.62 6.98 -16.66
N GLN A 664 -9.74 6.44 -17.09
CA GLN A 664 -10.74 7.16 -17.88
C GLN A 664 -12.12 7.13 -17.24
N TRP A 665 -12.49 6.03 -16.56
CA TRP A 665 -13.80 5.92 -15.93
C TRP A 665 -13.70 5.36 -14.52
N PHE A 666 -14.60 5.80 -13.65
CA PHE A 666 -14.82 5.25 -12.32
C PHE A 666 -16.30 4.98 -12.06
N SER A 667 -16.61 3.83 -11.45
CA SER A 667 -17.96 3.52 -11.00
C SER A 667 -18.00 3.16 -9.54
N LEU A 668 -18.88 3.79 -8.78
CA LEU A 668 -19.20 3.39 -7.41
C LEU A 668 -20.44 2.49 -7.40
N ILE A 669 -20.31 1.31 -6.79
CA ILE A 669 -21.40 0.35 -6.61
C ILE A 669 -21.68 0.22 -5.11
N GLU A 670 -22.93 0.47 -4.72
CA GLU A 670 -23.36 0.42 -3.33
C GLU A 670 -24.61 -0.42 -3.14
N PRO A 671 -24.57 -1.45 -2.28
CA PRO A 671 -25.76 -2.19 -1.87
C PRO A 671 -26.58 -1.44 -0.80
N ARG A 672 -25.95 -0.53 -0.05
CA ARG A 672 -26.60 0.29 0.97
C ARG A 672 -26.10 1.73 0.89
N ALA A 673 -27.03 2.69 0.86
CA ALA A 673 -26.69 4.10 0.91
C ALA A 673 -26.09 4.50 2.26
N GLY A 674 -25.14 5.46 2.23
CA GLY A 674 -24.49 6.02 3.42
C GLY A 674 -23.12 5.39 3.74
N VAL A 675 -22.82 4.19 3.24
CA VAL A 675 -21.54 3.51 3.51
C VAL A 675 -20.37 4.28 2.91
N PHE A 676 -20.51 4.83 1.70
CA PHE A 676 -19.48 5.65 1.08
C PHE A 676 -19.18 6.93 1.88
N GLU A 677 -20.21 7.65 2.32
CA GLU A 677 -20.03 8.89 3.09
C GLU A 677 -19.30 8.63 4.41
N GLU A 678 -19.68 7.56 5.12
CA GLU A 678 -18.99 7.14 6.35
C GLU A 678 -17.54 6.72 6.09
N ALA A 679 -17.29 5.98 5.00
CA ALA A 679 -15.93 5.61 4.61
C ALA A 679 -15.06 6.86 4.33
N VAL A 680 -15.61 7.88 3.68
CA VAL A 680 -14.91 9.15 3.39
C VAL A 680 -14.67 9.97 4.66
N ARG A 681 -15.54 9.88 5.67
CA ARG A 681 -15.35 10.56 6.97
C ARG A 681 -14.22 9.91 7.78
N ARG A 682 -13.98 8.61 7.63
CA ARG A 682 -12.96 7.87 8.38
C ARG A 682 -11.58 8.00 7.73
N LYS A 683 -10.57 8.28 8.56
CA LYS A 683 -9.15 8.31 8.15
C LYS A 683 -8.44 7.11 8.76
N VAL A 684 -7.52 6.50 8.02
CA VAL A 684 -6.59 5.52 8.60
C VAL A 684 -5.78 6.21 9.71
N LYS A 685 -5.99 5.79 10.96
CA LYS A 685 -5.11 6.14 12.08
C LYS A 685 -4.09 5.02 12.24
N ARG A 686 -2.80 5.29 12.00
CA ARG A 686 -1.72 4.40 12.44
C ARG A 686 -0.90 5.13 13.49
N LEU A 687 -0.80 4.50 14.65
CA LEU A 687 -0.02 5.04 15.75
C LEU A 687 1.45 4.66 15.56
N SER A 688 2.30 5.68 15.53
CA SER A 688 3.75 5.55 15.51
C SER A 688 4.39 6.57 16.45
N GLY A 689 5.57 6.24 16.95
CA GLY A 689 6.49 7.17 17.61
C GLY A 689 7.51 7.78 16.66
N LEU A 690 7.32 7.62 15.35
CA LEU A 690 8.16 8.22 14.32
C LEU A 690 7.84 9.71 14.18
N MET A 691 8.15 10.45 15.23
CA MET A 691 8.13 11.90 15.25
C MET A 691 9.60 12.33 15.22
N LEU A 692 10.06 12.81 14.06
CA LEU A 692 11.35 13.50 13.91
C LEU A 692 11.30 14.89 14.59
N GLU A 693 10.55 15.01 15.68
CA GLU A 693 10.55 16.16 16.56
C GLU A 693 11.96 16.29 17.11
N TRP A 694 12.59 17.43 16.85
CA TRP A 694 13.79 17.79 17.59
C TRP A 694 13.30 18.08 19.01
N GLU A 695 13.50 17.13 19.92
CA GLU A 695 13.57 17.48 21.32
C GLU A 695 14.65 18.56 21.39
N GLN A 696 14.24 19.81 21.63
CA GLN A 696 15.16 20.87 22.00
C GLN A 696 15.91 20.32 23.21
N SER A 697 17.16 19.95 23.00
CA SER A 697 18.07 19.69 24.10
C SER A 697 18.27 21.04 24.79
N GLY A 698 17.46 21.28 25.82
CA GLY A 698 17.45 22.46 26.66
C GLY A 698 17.02 22.10 28.06
#